data_AF-F0RF66-F1
#
_entry.id   AF-F0RF66-F1
#
_cell.length_a   1.000
_cell.length_b   1.000
_cell.length_c   1.000
_cell.angle_alpha   90.00
_cell.angle_beta   90.00
_cell.angle_gamma   90.00
#
_symmetry.space_group_name_H-M   'P 1'
#
loop_
_entity.id
_entity.type
_entity.pdbx_description
1 polymer ?
#
loop_
_entity_poly.entity_id
_entity_poly.type
_entity_poly.pdbx_seq_one_letter_code
_entity_poly.pdbx_strand_id
1 'polypeptide(L)'
;MSKRNYNVFFHTHTVSGIVISVALYIIFFAGSFALIKDEITAWEKGNTAEILAPEDIDFNRLIKSIEAEGHTLYGRDIRIIPADAKKDIYVQLTDSQDTTVVNIPEKPTYFYADQETYKISEYYSFYSVGELLYRLHFFHQLPTIGIYIAGFVALFFLFAIITGVIVHWKKMVSNFYVFRPKAKLKMVWTDAHTALGVIGLPFQFVYAVTSCFLCMSIFVLLPANYVYNNNQDKLLEDIRPMMKTYPLEEKLDTVLDVNSFMAKADKKWENFTAQQIYIKSYGATTMMFQVDGLLGSKEKFLGNGRVVYKMATNTIESEKSPYVNSYVEDVELTIRKLHFGDFGGMYLKVIYFILALITCFVIISGVLIWLEARNKKNISAAKQLYNRRVGHVYLAICLSMFPITALSFIASKLLPRDLDASRQTILYVVFFVGWLLLTIYFKSKRDNYITNKYSLLWGSILGFLIPIINGLVSGNWFWKTFANNQLDVFTIDAFWLVLASVALAIYFKLERKVPKVSHAKLVAEYQKTVLEQRKEQENQLETGEDQSKKIKFMRTKISIFWLLIVVGFIIHHVYGLFGVYYNESLMIEGATGDVPVDHHLYRIFFEGIAMLFCIATLEVSKQWFRLTSIIWAILLGIFNVYHFITAIFYEAKNISEILILALMGVVSVLLVKTLLQWRKEVV
;
A
#
# COMPACT_ATOMS: atom_id res chain seq x y z
N MET A 1 -13.79 -6.06 -32.88
CA MET A 1 -12.70 -6.86 -32.26
C MET A 1 -12.90 -8.32 -32.66
N SER A 2 -11.83 -9.00 -33.09
CA SER A 2 -11.90 -10.44 -33.41
C SER A 2 -12.24 -11.24 -32.14
N LYS A 3 -12.83 -12.43 -32.31
CA LYS A 3 -13.17 -13.34 -31.20
C LYS A 3 -11.93 -13.73 -30.37
N ARG A 4 -10.79 -13.91 -31.05
CA ARG A 4 -9.50 -14.19 -30.40
C ARG A 4 -9.08 -13.06 -29.48
N ASN A 5 -9.06 -11.82 -29.98
CA ASN A 5 -8.61 -10.66 -29.20
C ASN A 5 -9.55 -10.41 -28.02
N TYR A 6 -10.86 -10.55 -28.22
CA TYR A 6 -11.84 -10.45 -27.13
C TYR A 6 -11.55 -11.46 -26.02
N ASN A 7 -11.30 -12.73 -26.37
CA ASN A 7 -10.99 -13.76 -25.39
C ASN A 7 -9.67 -13.48 -24.66
N VAL A 8 -8.64 -13.01 -25.36
CA VAL A 8 -7.35 -12.64 -24.73
C VAL A 8 -7.59 -11.55 -23.69
N PHE A 9 -8.19 -10.42 -24.05
CA PHE A 9 -8.44 -9.33 -23.11
C PHE A 9 -9.36 -9.74 -21.96
N PHE A 10 -10.40 -10.52 -22.23
CA PHE A 10 -11.31 -11.02 -21.20
C PHE A 10 -10.60 -11.96 -20.22
N HIS A 11 -9.74 -12.84 -20.71
CA HIS A 11 -8.94 -13.71 -19.85
C HIS A 11 -7.90 -12.93 -19.07
N THR A 12 -7.22 -11.97 -19.68
CA THR A 12 -6.27 -11.09 -18.98
C THR A 12 -6.95 -10.33 -17.85
N HIS A 13 -8.08 -9.66 -18.13
CA HIS A 13 -8.89 -8.98 -17.11
C HIS A 13 -9.28 -9.90 -15.96
N THR A 14 -9.77 -11.11 -16.30
CA THR A 14 -10.20 -12.09 -15.30
C THR A 14 -9.02 -12.57 -14.44
N VAL A 15 -7.87 -12.85 -15.05
CA VAL A 15 -6.70 -13.39 -14.32
C VAL A 15 -6.06 -12.30 -13.48
N SER A 16 -5.80 -11.12 -14.04
CA SER A 16 -5.19 -10.00 -13.31
C SER A 16 -6.06 -9.61 -12.11
N GLY A 17 -7.37 -9.47 -12.30
CA GLY A 17 -8.30 -9.13 -11.24
C GLY A 17 -8.37 -10.17 -10.12
N ILE A 18 -8.46 -11.47 -10.45
CA ILE A 18 -8.57 -12.53 -9.42
C ILE A 18 -7.27 -12.69 -8.63
N VAL A 19 -6.10 -12.62 -9.28
CA VAL A 19 -4.80 -12.81 -8.62
C VAL A 19 -4.56 -11.75 -7.55
N ILE A 20 -4.88 -10.48 -7.84
CA ILE A 20 -4.62 -9.37 -6.92
C ILE A 20 -5.80 -9.07 -5.98
N SER A 21 -6.96 -9.70 -6.17
CA SER A 21 -8.23 -9.29 -5.55
C SER A 21 -8.18 -9.08 -4.04
N VAL A 22 -7.52 -9.97 -3.28
CA VAL A 22 -7.41 -9.83 -1.81
C VAL A 22 -6.58 -8.62 -1.43
N ALA A 23 -5.39 -8.49 -2.01
CA ALA A 23 -4.50 -7.37 -1.74
C ALA A 23 -5.16 -6.04 -2.16
N LEU A 24 -5.75 -6.01 -3.36
CA LEU A 24 -6.45 -4.85 -3.88
C LEU A 24 -7.64 -4.44 -2.99
N TYR A 25 -8.39 -5.41 -2.45
CA TYR A 25 -9.45 -5.13 -1.49
C TYR A 25 -8.89 -4.47 -0.22
N ILE A 26 -7.82 -5.01 0.35
CA ILE A 26 -7.19 -4.46 1.57
C ILE A 26 -6.71 -3.04 1.31
N ILE A 27 -6.05 -2.79 0.17
CA ILE A 27 -5.59 -1.45 -0.25
C ILE A 27 -6.78 -0.50 -0.29
N PHE A 28 -7.84 -0.79 -1.05
CA PHE A 28 -8.98 0.13 -1.15
C PHE A 28 -9.76 0.29 0.16
N PHE A 29 -9.92 -0.78 0.93
CA PHE A 29 -10.61 -0.74 2.23
C PHE A 29 -9.83 0.10 3.24
N ALA A 30 -8.54 -0.16 3.43
CA ALA A 30 -7.71 0.62 4.35
C ALA A 30 -7.52 2.06 3.84
N GLY A 31 -7.39 2.22 2.53
CA GLY A 31 -7.28 3.50 1.83
C GLY A 31 -8.51 4.40 2.01
N SER A 32 -9.72 3.83 2.10
CA SER A 32 -10.91 4.65 2.36
C SER A 32 -10.81 5.34 3.72
N PHE A 33 -10.33 4.64 4.76
CA PHE A 33 -10.10 5.26 6.08
C PHE A 33 -8.88 6.19 6.09
N ALA A 34 -7.87 5.92 5.27
CA ALA A 34 -6.69 6.78 5.15
C ALA A 34 -7.01 8.21 4.70
N LEU A 35 -8.08 8.40 3.91
CA LEU A 35 -8.55 9.74 3.48
C LEU A 35 -8.98 10.63 4.66
N ILE A 36 -9.41 10.02 5.75
CA ILE A 36 -9.88 10.68 6.97
C ILE A 36 -9.00 10.35 8.19
N LYS A 37 -7.73 10.01 7.93
CA LYS A 37 -6.75 9.60 8.96
C LYS A 37 -6.62 10.64 10.07
N ASP A 38 -6.57 11.92 9.69
CA ASP A 38 -6.30 13.00 10.63
C ASP A 38 -7.52 13.25 11.50
N GLU A 39 -8.73 13.18 10.94
CA GLU A 39 -10.01 13.22 11.67
C GLU A 39 -10.17 12.02 12.61
N ILE A 40 -9.76 10.81 12.19
CA ILE A 40 -9.72 9.63 13.08
C ILE A 40 -8.78 9.88 14.26
N THR A 41 -7.61 10.44 13.99
CA THR A 41 -6.61 10.71 15.05
C THR A 41 -7.11 11.79 16.00
N ALA A 42 -7.74 12.86 15.49
CA ALA A 42 -8.40 13.89 16.28
C ALA A 42 -9.52 13.31 17.16
N TRP A 43 -10.35 12.42 16.59
CA TRP A 43 -11.39 11.70 17.31
C TRP A 43 -10.82 10.82 18.43
N GLU A 44 -9.72 10.10 18.20
CA GLU A 44 -9.07 9.30 19.25
C GLU A 44 -8.54 10.18 20.38
N LYS A 45 -7.78 11.23 20.03
CA LYS A 45 -7.26 12.22 20.98
C LYS A 45 -8.37 13.00 21.70
N GLY A 46 -9.58 13.05 21.16
CA GLY A 46 -10.69 13.81 21.72
C GLY A 46 -10.36 15.29 21.99
N ASN A 47 -9.38 15.85 21.29
CA ASN A 47 -8.94 17.23 21.47
C ASN A 47 -9.90 18.16 20.74
N THR A 48 -10.43 19.16 21.45
CA THR A 48 -11.43 20.12 20.95
C THR A 48 -10.91 21.53 20.66
N ALA A 49 -9.61 21.80 20.86
CA ALA A 49 -8.99 23.10 20.52
C ALA A 49 -9.10 23.48 19.02
N GLU A 50 -8.86 24.74 18.67
CA GLU A 50 -8.80 25.16 17.25
C GLU A 50 -7.39 24.91 16.69
N ILE A 51 -7.26 24.70 15.38
CA ILE A 51 -5.96 24.51 14.72
C ILE A 51 -5.32 25.89 14.54
N LEU A 52 -4.07 26.06 14.96
CA LEU A 52 -3.34 27.31 14.74
C LEU A 52 -2.98 27.46 13.26
N ALA A 53 -3.12 28.68 12.72
CA ALA A 53 -2.62 28.97 11.39
C ALA A 53 -1.07 28.94 11.39
N PRO A 54 -0.41 28.55 10.30
CA PRO A 54 1.05 28.50 10.24
C PRO A 54 1.76 29.79 10.64
N GLU A 55 1.17 30.94 10.29
CA GLU A 55 1.64 32.28 10.63
C GLU A 55 1.53 32.63 12.13
N ASP A 56 0.68 31.94 12.87
CA ASP A 56 0.49 32.11 14.32
C ASP A 56 1.44 31.22 15.15
N ILE A 57 2.18 30.31 14.51
CA ILE A 57 3.17 29.46 15.18
C ILE A 57 4.39 30.30 15.56
N ASP A 58 4.80 30.21 16.83
CA ASP A 58 6.05 30.79 17.32
C ASP A 58 7.21 29.80 17.08
N PHE A 59 7.81 29.90 15.90
CA PHE A 59 8.94 29.06 15.47
C PHE A 59 10.16 29.25 16.36
N ASN A 60 10.41 30.46 16.86
CA ASN A 60 11.52 30.69 17.79
C ASN A 60 11.31 29.93 19.11
N ARG A 61 10.08 29.94 19.64
CA ARG A 61 9.74 29.16 20.84
C ARG A 61 9.79 27.66 20.59
N LEU A 62 9.35 27.21 19.42
CA LEU A 62 9.48 25.80 19.01
C LEU A 62 10.96 25.38 19.00
N ILE A 63 11.82 26.15 18.34
CA ILE A 63 13.27 25.89 18.25
C ILE A 63 13.91 25.85 19.64
N LYS A 64 13.59 26.83 20.50
CA LYS A 64 14.06 26.83 21.89
C LYS A 64 13.60 25.60 22.68
N SER A 65 12.38 25.13 22.43
CA SER A 65 11.85 23.92 23.08
C SER A 65 12.60 22.66 22.63
N ILE A 66 13.01 22.62 21.35
CA ILE A 66 13.85 21.55 20.78
C ILE A 66 15.24 21.54 21.44
N GLU A 67 15.87 22.71 21.56
CA GLU A 67 17.17 22.83 22.25
C GLU A 67 17.07 22.46 23.74
N ALA A 68 15.98 22.85 24.40
CA ALA A 68 15.75 22.55 25.82
C ALA A 68 15.57 21.06 26.11
N GLU A 69 15.07 20.27 25.15
CA GLU A 69 14.99 18.80 25.22
C GLU A 69 16.34 18.12 24.90
N GLY A 70 17.40 18.89 24.68
CA GLY A 70 18.76 18.39 24.51
C GLY A 70 19.18 18.09 23.07
N HIS A 71 18.38 18.48 22.08
CA HIS A 71 18.75 18.32 20.67
C HIS A 71 19.77 19.40 20.23
N THR A 72 20.92 18.97 19.71
CA THR A 72 21.90 19.87 19.10
C THR A 72 21.44 20.30 17.72
N LEU A 73 21.28 21.61 17.47
CA LEU A 73 20.74 22.10 16.19
C LEU A 73 21.78 22.64 15.21
N TYR A 74 22.95 23.08 15.70
CA TYR A 74 23.98 23.66 14.82
C TYR A 74 24.37 22.70 13.70
N GLY A 75 24.40 23.24 12.47
CA GLY A 75 24.74 22.49 11.27
C GLY A 75 23.70 21.47 10.82
N ARG A 76 22.51 21.42 11.44
CA ARG A 76 21.40 20.57 10.99
C ARG A 76 20.42 21.36 10.11
N ASP A 77 19.75 20.64 9.22
CA ASP A 77 18.53 21.12 8.60
C ASP A 77 17.33 20.74 9.47
N ILE A 78 16.43 21.70 9.70
CA ILE A 78 15.18 21.54 10.43
C ILE A 78 14.03 21.63 9.44
N ARG A 79 13.25 20.58 9.31
CA ARG A 79 12.00 20.56 8.55
C ARG A 79 10.84 20.61 9.51
N ILE A 80 9.91 21.53 9.25
CA ILE A 80 8.72 21.77 10.07
C ILE A 80 7.49 21.68 9.17
N ILE A 81 6.52 20.86 9.56
CA ILE A 81 5.21 20.81 8.94
C ILE A 81 4.21 21.35 9.97
N PRO A 82 3.50 22.46 9.67
CA PRO A 82 2.51 23.05 10.57
C PRO A 82 1.44 22.05 11.01
N ALA A 83 0.74 22.40 12.10
CA ALA A 83 -0.29 21.55 12.68
C ALA A 83 -1.45 21.27 11.71
N ASP A 84 -1.89 20.01 11.67
CA ASP A 84 -3.10 19.56 10.97
C ASP A 84 -4.23 19.27 11.99
N ALA A 85 -5.25 18.49 11.63
CA ALA A 85 -6.32 18.12 12.55
C ALA A 85 -5.83 17.40 13.83
N LYS A 86 -4.60 16.87 13.85
CA LYS A 86 -3.96 16.28 15.03
C LYS A 86 -3.46 17.33 16.04
N LYS A 87 -3.33 18.60 15.63
CA LYS A 87 -2.84 19.75 16.41
C LYS A 87 -1.38 19.64 16.87
N ASP A 88 -0.62 18.83 16.16
CA ASP A 88 0.80 18.65 16.41
C ASP A 88 1.60 19.19 15.23
N ILE A 89 2.65 19.93 15.53
CA ILE A 89 3.68 20.35 14.58
C ILE A 89 4.65 19.18 14.40
N TYR A 90 4.82 18.70 13.17
CA TYR A 90 5.84 17.70 12.88
C TYR A 90 7.19 18.38 12.66
N VAL A 91 8.22 17.86 13.32
CA VAL A 91 9.60 18.33 13.18
C VAL A 91 10.48 17.17 12.78
N GLN A 92 11.39 17.40 11.83
CA GLN A 92 12.43 16.47 11.43
C GLN A 92 13.77 17.20 11.35
N LEU A 93 14.81 16.65 11.97
CA LEU A 93 16.17 17.13 11.92
C LEU A 93 17.02 16.18 11.08
N THR A 94 17.90 16.72 10.24
CA THR A 94 18.93 15.91 9.57
C THR A 94 20.07 15.59 10.51
N ASP A 95 20.99 14.75 10.06
CA ASP A 95 22.34 14.68 10.65
C ASP A 95 23.01 16.06 10.62
N SER A 96 23.91 16.30 11.57
CA SER A 96 24.69 17.54 11.55
C SER A 96 25.72 17.47 10.44
N GLN A 97 25.83 18.57 9.68
CA GLN A 97 26.88 18.80 8.71
C GLN A 97 28.22 19.17 9.37
N ASP A 98 28.23 19.42 10.69
CA ASP A 98 29.44 19.69 11.45
C ASP A 98 30.24 18.40 11.65
N THR A 99 31.37 18.29 10.95
CA THR A 99 32.24 17.11 10.99
C THR A 99 32.94 16.91 12.34
N THR A 100 32.89 17.91 13.23
CA THR A 100 33.42 17.79 14.60
C THR A 100 32.43 17.14 15.56
N VAL A 101 31.16 17.05 15.19
CA VAL A 101 30.11 16.41 15.99
C VAL A 101 30.05 14.93 15.66
N VAL A 102 30.36 14.08 16.64
CA VAL A 102 30.14 12.64 16.51
C VAL A 102 28.63 12.38 16.54
N ASN A 103 28.06 12.02 15.38
CA ASN A 103 26.67 11.61 15.29
C ASN A 103 26.50 10.27 16.02
N ILE A 104 26.00 10.31 17.26
CA ILE A 104 25.56 9.11 17.97
C ILE A 104 24.18 8.74 17.38
N PRO A 105 23.99 7.51 16.86
CA PRO A 105 22.77 7.12 16.12
C PRO A 105 21.56 6.87 17.04
N GLU A 106 21.41 7.64 18.11
CA GLU A 106 20.60 7.20 19.25
C GLU A 106 19.09 7.27 19.00
N LYS A 107 18.57 8.14 18.13
CA LYS A 107 17.14 8.17 17.79
C LYS A 107 16.88 8.69 16.37
N PRO A 108 15.77 8.25 15.72
CA PRO A 108 15.21 9.00 14.60
C PRO A 108 14.97 10.46 15.03
N THR A 109 15.59 11.43 14.36
CA THR A 109 15.43 12.85 14.72
C THR A 109 14.15 13.44 14.13
N TYR A 110 13.02 12.75 14.30
CA TYR A 110 11.71 13.32 14.01
C TYR A 110 10.76 13.10 15.19
N PHE A 111 9.97 14.12 15.47
CA PHE A 111 9.09 14.19 16.63
C PHE A 111 7.94 15.16 16.37
N TYR A 112 7.00 15.19 17.30
CA TYR A 112 5.86 16.10 17.27
C TYR A 112 5.99 17.11 18.41
N ALA A 113 5.62 18.36 18.15
CA ALA A 113 5.44 19.37 19.18
C ALA A 113 3.98 19.79 19.23
N ASP A 114 3.39 19.81 20.42
CA ASP A 114 2.03 20.33 20.60
C ASP A 114 1.98 21.82 20.20
N GLN A 115 0.99 22.21 19.40
CA GLN A 115 0.95 23.55 18.80
C GLN A 115 0.83 24.70 19.82
N GLU A 116 0.24 24.46 21.01
CA GLU A 116 0.02 25.50 22.02
C GLU A 116 1.14 25.55 23.05
N THR A 117 1.55 24.37 23.52
CA THR A 117 2.52 24.22 24.61
C THR A 117 3.96 24.10 24.12
N TYR A 118 4.17 23.71 22.86
CA TYR A 118 5.46 23.35 22.26
C TYR A 118 6.16 22.18 22.95
N LYS A 119 5.42 21.40 23.75
CA LYS A 119 5.95 20.21 24.40
C LYS A 119 6.27 19.15 23.34
N ILE A 120 7.48 18.64 23.37
CA ILE A 120 7.93 17.61 22.42
C ILE A 120 7.44 16.25 22.87
N SER A 121 7.03 15.46 21.90
CA SER A 121 6.63 14.07 22.05
C SER A 121 7.22 13.27 20.91
N GLU A 122 7.66 12.05 21.20
CA GLU A 122 8.20 11.17 20.15
C GLU A 122 7.12 10.87 19.10
N TYR A 123 7.53 10.60 17.87
CA TYR A 123 6.60 10.29 16.78
C TYR A 123 5.63 9.14 17.09
N TYR A 124 6.07 8.17 17.90
CA TYR A 124 5.26 7.04 18.34
C TYR A 124 4.52 7.26 19.66
N SER A 125 4.64 8.45 20.28
CA SER A 125 3.94 8.77 21.53
C SER A 125 2.41 8.64 21.38
N PHE A 126 1.88 8.79 20.15
CA PHE A 126 0.47 8.54 19.85
C PHE A 126 0.25 7.80 18.52
N TYR A 127 0.42 6.47 18.53
CA TYR A 127 0.05 5.64 17.37
C TYR A 127 -1.47 5.42 17.29
N SER A 128 -2.13 5.94 16.26
CA SER A 128 -3.59 5.86 16.08
C SER A 128 -4.04 4.70 15.18
N VAL A 129 -5.33 4.33 15.25
CA VAL A 129 -5.93 3.38 14.28
C VAL A 129 -5.94 3.96 12.86
N GLY A 130 -6.01 5.29 12.74
CA GLY A 130 -5.86 5.99 11.47
C GLY A 130 -4.49 5.73 10.85
N GLU A 131 -3.42 5.82 11.64
CA GLU A 131 -2.05 5.50 11.21
C GLU A 131 -1.91 4.01 10.85
N LEU A 132 -2.52 3.11 11.63
CA LEU A 132 -2.54 1.67 11.33
C LEU A 132 -3.13 1.39 9.94
N LEU A 133 -4.32 1.96 9.66
CA LEU A 133 -5.03 1.76 8.40
C LEU A 133 -4.32 2.45 7.23
N TYR A 134 -3.80 3.67 7.45
CA TYR A 134 -2.95 4.35 6.47
C TYR A 134 -1.75 3.48 6.08
N ARG A 135 -1.03 2.91 7.05
CA ARG A 135 0.11 2.03 6.79
C ARG A 135 -0.29 0.71 6.13
N LEU A 136 -1.46 0.16 6.49
CA LEU A 136 -2.00 -1.06 5.88
C LEU A 136 -2.36 -0.85 4.40
N HIS A 137 -2.77 0.35 4.00
CA HIS A 137 -3.10 0.70 2.62
C HIS A 137 -1.95 0.45 1.64
N PHE A 138 -0.69 0.55 2.08
CA PHE A 138 0.50 0.25 1.28
C PHE A 138 1.37 -0.86 1.91
N PHE A 139 0.75 -1.71 2.73
CA PHE A 139 1.38 -2.88 3.37
C PHE A 139 2.68 -2.59 4.14
N HIS A 140 2.83 -1.41 4.74
CA HIS A 140 4.06 -1.02 5.43
C HIS A 140 4.46 -1.98 6.58
N GLN A 141 3.49 -2.72 7.14
CA GLN A 141 3.75 -3.76 8.13
C GLN A 141 4.58 -4.93 7.59
N LEU A 142 4.81 -4.99 6.27
CA LEU A 142 5.85 -5.76 5.62
C LEU A 142 6.98 -4.78 5.26
N PRO A 143 8.00 -4.62 6.14
CA PRO A 143 9.05 -3.61 5.97
C PRO A 143 9.69 -3.71 4.59
N THR A 144 9.90 -2.55 3.97
CA THR A 144 10.53 -2.36 2.65
C THR A 144 9.76 -2.94 1.45
N ILE A 145 9.19 -4.15 1.55
CA ILE A 145 8.53 -4.84 0.42
C ILE A 145 7.08 -4.40 0.23
N GLY A 146 6.42 -3.98 1.31
CA GLY A 146 4.99 -3.66 1.31
C GLY A 146 4.60 -2.64 0.24
N ILE A 147 5.38 -1.56 0.15
CA ILE A 147 5.15 -0.49 -0.81
C ILE A 147 5.27 -1.00 -2.25
N TYR A 148 6.26 -1.86 -2.56
CA TYR A 148 6.39 -2.45 -3.89
C TYR A 148 5.28 -3.45 -4.20
N ILE A 149 4.83 -4.23 -3.21
CA ILE A 149 3.67 -5.11 -3.37
C ILE A 149 2.45 -4.27 -3.74
N ALA A 150 2.21 -3.15 -3.05
CA ALA A 150 1.13 -2.23 -3.37
C ALA A 150 1.29 -1.64 -4.79
N GLY A 151 2.52 -1.27 -5.18
CA GLY A 151 2.85 -0.80 -6.53
C GLY A 151 2.56 -1.83 -7.63
N PHE A 152 2.99 -3.09 -7.46
CA PHE A 152 2.68 -4.17 -8.40
C PHE A 152 1.18 -4.47 -8.45
N VAL A 153 0.49 -4.46 -7.30
CA VAL A 153 -0.97 -4.61 -7.26
C VAL A 153 -1.64 -3.48 -8.04
N ALA A 154 -1.18 -2.23 -7.90
CA ALA A 154 -1.66 -1.10 -8.68
C ALA A 154 -1.40 -1.27 -10.19
N LEU A 155 -0.25 -1.81 -10.58
CA LEU A 155 0.08 -2.08 -11.99
C LEU A 155 -0.84 -3.14 -12.60
N PHE A 156 -1.05 -4.27 -11.91
CA PHE A 156 -2.01 -5.29 -12.34
C PHE A 156 -3.46 -4.77 -12.32
N PHE A 157 -3.78 -3.87 -11.41
CA PHE A 157 -5.07 -3.19 -11.36
C PHE A 157 -5.25 -2.26 -12.58
N LEU A 158 -4.23 -1.51 -12.97
CA LEU A 158 -4.22 -0.71 -14.19
C LEU A 158 -4.46 -1.59 -15.42
N PHE A 159 -3.79 -2.74 -15.53
CA PHE A 159 -4.05 -3.72 -16.59
C PHE A 159 -5.49 -4.25 -16.54
N ALA A 160 -6.02 -4.56 -15.36
CA ALA A 160 -7.40 -5.02 -15.19
C ALA A 160 -8.39 -3.94 -15.68
N ILE A 161 -8.17 -2.67 -15.36
CA ILE A 161 -9.00 -1.55 -15.83
C ILE A 161 -8.95 -1.44 -17.36
N ILE A 162 -7.75 -1.33 -17.94
CA ILE A 162 -7.57 -1.15 -19.39
C ILE A 162 -8.21 -2.31 -20.15
N THR A 163 -7.93 -3.55 -19.75
CA THR A 163 -8.50 -4.72 -20.41
C THR A 163 -10.01 -4.84 -20.20
N GLY A 164 -10.53 -4.45 -19.03
CA GLY A 164 -11.97 -4.39 -18.76
C GLY A 164 -12.69 -3.38 -19.65
N VAL A 165 -12.16 -2.16 -19.75
CA VAL A 165 -12.67 -1.10 -20.64
C VAL A 165 -12.68 -1.57 -22.09
N ILE A 166 -11.59 -2.17 -22.57
CA ILE A 166 -11.49 -2.69 -23.95
C ILE A 166 -12.56 -3.76 -24.23
N VAL A 167 -12.77 -4.70 -23.29
CA VAL A 167 -13.76 -5.77 -23.42
C VAL A 167 -15.19 -5.22 -23.45
N HIS A 168 -15.46 -4.19 -22.63
CA HIS A 168 -16.81 -3.65 -22.47
C HIS A 168 -17.09 -2.41 -23.32
N TRP A 169 -16.11 -1.86 -24.03
CA TRP A 169 -16.16 -0.57 -24.75
C TRP A 169 -17.48 -0.31 -25.48
N LYS A 170 -17.90 -1.26 -26.35
CA LYS A 170 -19.10 -1.11 -27.19
C LYS A 170 -20.42 -1.20 -26.42
N LYS A 171 -20.42 -1.84 -25.25
CA LYS A 171 -21.63 -2.12 -24.46
C LYS A 171 -21.61 -1.42 -23.10
N MET A 172 -20.59 -0.62 -22.81
CA MET A 172 -20.40 0.01 -21.51
C MET A 172 -21.58 0.92 -21.18
N VAL A 173 -21.94 1.80 -22.13
CA VAL A 173 -23.07 2.73 -21.99
C VAL A 173 -24.41 1.99 -21.97
N SER A 174 -24.63 1.03 -22.88
CA SER A 174 -25.91 0.32 -22.91
C SER A 174 -26.13 -0.58 -21.70
N ASN A 175 -25.08 -1.24 -21.20
CA ASN A 175 -25.17 -2.06 -19.98
C ASN A 175 -25.29 -1.22 -18.71
N PHE A 176 -24.81 0.03 -18.71
CA PHE A 176 -24.92 0.93 -17.56
C PHE A 176 -26.39 1.17 -17.16
N TYR A 177 -27.28 1.31 -18.15
CA TYR A 177 -28.72 1.51 -17.92
C TYR A 177 -29.51 0.22 -17.61
N VAL A 178 -28.83 -0.94 -17.58
CA VAL A 178 -29.49 -2.23 -17.43
C VAL A 178 -29.19 -2.80 -16.04
N PHE A 179 -30.19 -2.74 -15.15
CA PHE A 179 -30.16 -3.47 -13.89
C PHE A 179 -31.37 -4.40 -13.77
N ARG A 180 -31.12 -5.71 -13.72
CA ARG A 180 -32.17 -6.74 -13.71
C ARG A 180 -32.17 -7.53 -12.38
N PRO A 181 -32.75 -6.99 -11.29
CA PRO A 181 -32.65 -7.59 -9.95
C PRO A 181 -33.33 -8.96 -9.83
N LYS A 182 -34.34 -9.24 -10.68
CA LYS A 182 -35.06 -10.53 -10.71
C LYS A 182 -34.38 -11.59 -11.60
N ALA A 183 -33.25 -11.29 -12.24
CA ALA A 183 -32.57 -12.22 -13.13
C ALA A 183 -31.76 -13.30 -12.38
N LYS A 184 -31.12 -14.20 -13.14
CA LYS A 184 -30.19 -15.20 -12.59
C LYS A 184 -29.07 -14.48 -11.83
N LEU A 185 -28.66 -15.03 -10.68
CA LEU A 185 -27.69 -14.39 -9.76
C LEU A 185 -26.39 -13.92 -10.45
N LYS A 186 -25.83 -14.73 -11.35
CA LYS A 186 -24.67 -14.33 -12.17
C LYS A 186 -24.91 -13.01 -12.92
N MET A 187 -26.09 -12.86 -13.52
CA MET A 187 -26.47 -11.69 -14.32
C MET A 187 -26.65 -10.48 -13.41
N VAL A 188 -27.26 -10.63 -12.23
CA VAL A 188 -27.36 -9.55 -11.24
C VAL A 188 -25.98 -9.05 -10.85
N TRP A 189 -25.04 -9.96 -10.55
CA TRP A 189 -23.66 -9.57 -10.23
C TRP A 189 -22.95 -8.92 -11.41
N THR A 190 -23.14 -9.41 -12.64
CA THR A 190 -22.54 -8.80 -13.84
C THR A 190 -23.10 -7.41 -14.10
N ASP A 191 -24.41 -7.21 -13.98
CA ASP A 191 -25.07 -5.91 -14.15
C ASP A 191 -24.52 -4.92 -13.10
N ALA A 192 -24.49 -5.33 -11.81
CA ALA A 192 -23.95 -4.50 -10.74
C ALA A 192 -22.45 -4.19 -10.89
N HIS A 193 -21.63 -5.20 -11.22
CA HIS A 193 -20.19 -5.03 -11.44
C HIS A 193 -19.90 -4.08 -12.61
N THR A 194 -20.68 -4.18 -13.70
CA THR A 194 -20.51 -3.30 -14.86
C THR A 194 -20.95 -1.88 -14.52
N ALA A 195 -22.14 -1.69 -13.95
CA ALA A 195 -22.65 -0.37 -13.63
C ALA A 195 -21.75 0.37 -12.62
N LEU A 196 -21.43 -0.27 -11.49
CA LEU A 196 -20.57 0.31 -10.47
C LEU A 196 -19.11 0.44 -10.92
N GLY A 197 -18.63 -0.47 -11.78
CA GLY A 197 -17.33 -0.34 -12.43
C GLY A 197 -17.26 0.90 -13.32
N VAL A 198 -18.33 1.23 -14.06
CA VAL A 198 -18.39 2.44 -14.90
C VAL A 198 -18.46 3.72 -14.05
N ILE A 199 -19.27 3.73 -12.97
CA ILE A 199 -19.34 4.87 -12.03
C ILE A 199 -17.96 5.12 -11.40
N GLY A 200 -17.30 4.05 -10.95
CA GLY A 200 -15.99 4.13 -10.30
C GLY A 200 -14.81 4.32 -11.25
N LEU A 201 -14.99 4.16 -12.57
CA LEU A 201 -13.89 4.06 -13.53
C LEU A 201 -12.90 5.23 -13.48
N PRO A 202 -13.33 6.52 -13.48
CA PRO A 202 -12.38 7.63 -13.43
C PRO A 202 -11.52 7.61 -12.17
N PHE A 203 -12.15 7.38 -11.02
CA PHE A 203 -11.47 7.26 -9.73
C PHE A 203 -10.51 6.07 -9.70
N GLN A 204 -10.97 4.89 -10.13
CA GLN A 204 -10.16 3.68 -10.19
C GLN A 204 -8.93 3.85 -11.08
N PHE A 205 -9.09 4.50 -12.23
CA PHE A 205 -8.00 4.76 -13.16
C PHE A 205 -6.98 5.72 -12.56
N VAL A 206 -7.43 6.84 -11.98
CA VAL A 206 -6.56 7.80 -11.30
C VAL A 206 -5.77 7.09 -10.20
N TYR A 207 -6.41 6.35 -9.31
CA TYR A 207 -5.73 5.64 -8.23
C TYR A 207 -4.77 4.56 -8.74
N ALA A 208 -5.10 3.84 -9.81
CA ALA A 208 -4.19 2.87 -10.40
C ALA A 208 -2.90 3.53 -10.91
N VAL A 209 -3.02 4.66 -11.63
CA VAL A 209 -1.88 5.41 -12.19
C VAL A 209 -1.06 6.07 -11.09
N THR A 210 -1.69 6.81 -10.19
CA THR A 210 -0.98 7.53 -9.12
C THR A 210 -0.30 6.57 -8.14
N SER A 211 -0.93 5.43 -7.82
CA SER A 211 -0.31 4.42 -6.97
C SER A 211 0.89 3.76 -7.65
N CYS A 212 0.84 3.49 -8.95
CA CYS A 212 2.03 3.03 -9.69
C CYS A 212 3.16 4.05 -9.57
N PHE A 213 2.87 5.33 -9.81
CA PHE A 213 3.88 6.39 -9.73
C PHE A 213 4.51 6.50 -8.33
N LEU A 214 3.68 6.52 -7.27
CA LEU A 214 4.15 6.72 -5.90
C LEU A 214 4.84 5.48 -5.32
N CYS A 215 4.31 4.28 -5.56
CA CYS A 215 4.81 3.04 -4.98
C CYS A 215 5.91 2.36 -5.81
N MET A 216 6.06 2.74 -7.08
CA MET A 216 7.10 2.25 -8.00
C MET A 216 8.00 3.39 -8.48
N SER A 217 8.22 4.41 -7.65
CA SER A 217 8.99 5.61 -7.99
C SER A 217 10.39 5.29 -8.53
N ILE A 218 11.05 4.23 -8.06
CA ILE A 218 12.34 3.77 -8.61
C ILE A 218 12.27 3.47 -10.12
N PHE A 219 11.18 2.85 -10.60
CA PHE A 219 10.99 2.55 -12.01
C PHE A 219 10.68 3.79 -12.85
N VAL A 220 10.18 4.85 -12.22
CA VAL A 220 9.99 6.18 -12.83
C VAL A 220 11.31 6.95 -12.88
N LEU A 221 12.08 6.92 -11.79
CA LEU A 221 13.32 7.69 -11.63
C LEU A 221 14.50 7.11 -12.41
N LEU A 222 14.58 5.78 -12.60
CA LEU A 222 15.65 5.15 -13.38
C LEU A 222 15.79 5.70 -14.81
N PRO A 223 14.74 5.73 -15.66
CA PRO A 223 14.84 6.32 -16.99
C PRO A 223 15.00 7.85 -16.94
N ALA A 224 14.47 8.52 -15.90
CA ALA A 224 14.66 9.96 -15.73
C ALA A 224 16.13 10.31 -15.44
N ASN A 225 16.82 9.53 -14.60
CA ASN A 225 18.23 9.76 -14.28
C ASN A 225 19.14 9.67 -15.51
N TYR A 226 18.81 8.78 -16.46
CA TYR A 226 19.51 8.70 -17.74
C TYR A 226 19.42 10.01 -18.54
N VAL A 227 18.24 10.67 -18.55
CA VAL A 227 18.04 11.98 -19.21
C VAL A 227 18.89 13.07 -18.55
N TYR A 228 19.18 12.94 -17.26
CA TYR A 228 20.02 13.83 -16.49
C TYR A 228 21.52 13.49 -16.56
N ASN A 229 21.95 12.71 -17.54
CA ASN A 229 23.34 12.22 -17.67
C ASN A 229 23.85 11.50 -16.41
N ASN A 230 22.96 10.79 -15.71
CA ASN A 230 23.20 10.14 -14.42
C ASN A 230 23.54 11.10 -13.26
N ASN A 231 23.29 12.40 -13.39
CA ASN A 231 23.41 13.37 -12.30
C ASN A 231 22.16 13.31 -11.41
N GLN A 232 22.25 12.51 -10.35
CA GLN A 232 21.15 12.24 -9.42
C GLN A 232 20.78 13.48 -8.60
N ASP A 233 21.78 14.24 -8.14
CA ASP A 233 21.55 15.43 -7.31
C ASP A 233 20.74 16.46 -8.08
N LYS A 234 21.07 16.70 -9.36
CA LYS A 234 20.33 17.61 -10.22
C LYS A 234 18.91 17.12 -10.53
N LEU A 235 18.72 15.81 -10.75
CA LEU A 235 17.40 15.22 -10.93
C LEU A 235 16.52 15.44 -9.68
N LEU A 236 17.08 15.17 -8.50
CA LEU A 236 16.38 15.34 -7.23
C LEU A 236 16.13 16.81 -6.91
N GLU A 237 17.06 17.70 -7.22
CA GLU A 237 16.88 19.16 -7.07
C GLU A 237 15.75 19.66 -7.98
N ASP A 238 15.64 19.21 -9.23
CA ASP A 238 14.57 19.65 -10.14
C ASP A 238 13.18 19.09 -9.74
N ILE A 239 13.12 17.84 -9.28
CA ILE A 239 11.84 17.19 -8.89
C ILE A 239 11.42 17.60 -7.48
N ARG A 240 12.38 17.74 -6.56
CA ARG A 240 12.17 18.06 -5.15
C ARG A 240 13.14 19.17 -4.71
N PRO A 241 12.92 20.42 -5.11
CA PRO A 241 13.88 21.49 -4.83
C PRO A 241 14.05 21.79 -3.33
N MET A 242 13.10 21.38 -2.49
CA MET A 242 13.24 21.40 -1.03
C MET A 242 14.36 20.49 -0.47
N MET A 243 14.85 19.54 -1.26
CA MET A 243 15.96 18.66 -0.90
C MET A 243 17.32 19.32 -1.09
N LYS A 244 17.39 20.51 -1.71
CA LYS A 244 18.65 21.24 -1.88
C LYS A 244 19.32 21.47 -0.52
N THR A 245 20.58 21.09 -0.43
CA THR A 245 21.44 21.29 0.73
C THR A 245 22.34 22.50 0.52
N TYR A 246 22.76 23.11 1.61
CA TYR A 246 23.67 24.25 1.62
C TYR A 246 24.85 23.90 2.52
N PRO A 247 26.10 24.15 2.11
CA PRO A 247 27.26 23.78 2.91
C PRO A 247 27.26 24.52 4.24
N LEU A 248 27.72 23.85 5.30
CA LEU A 248 27.98 24.47 6.58
C LEU A 248 29.23 25.37 6.48
N GLU A 249 29.03 26.67 6.73
CA GLU A 249 30.11 27.65 6.82
C GLU A 249 30.28 28.13 8.28
N GLU A 250 30.77 29.36 8.46
CA GLU A 250 31.04 29.95 9.77
C GLU A 250 29.78 29.99 10.66
N LYS A 251 29.98 29.80 11.96
CA LYS A 251 28.91 29.91 12.94
C LYS A 251 28.49 31.37 13.10
N LEU A 252 27.19 31.62 13.17
CA LEU A 252 26.65 32.94 13.50
C LEU A 252 26.82 33.24 15.00
N ASP A 253 27.21 34.49 15.30
CA ASP A 253 27.33 34.98 16.67
C ASP A 253 25.96 35.24 17.34
N THR A 254 24.89 35.36 16.54
CA THR A 254 23.54 35.67 17.03
C THR A 254 22.51 34.72 16.45
N VAL A 255 21.52 34.36 17.27
CA VAL A 255 20.35 33.59 16.81
C VAL A 255 19.43 34.53 16.04
N LEU A 256 19.17 34.21 14.78
CA LEU A 256 18.30 35.00 13.93
C LEU A 256 16.82 34.68 14.21
N ASP A 257 15.98 35.71 14.17
CA ASP A 257 14.54 35.60 14.42
C ASP A 257 13.83 34.95 13.23
N VAL A 258 13.43 33.68 13.39
CA VAL A 258 12.73 32.88 12.37
C VAL A 258 11.32 33.40 12.10
N ASN A 259 10.62 33.86 13.14
CA ASN A 259 9.25 34.39 13.02
C ASN A 259 9.23 35.61 12.07
N SER A 260 10.27 36.45 12.10
CA SER A 260 10.38 37.60 11.19
C SER A 260 10.42 37.20 9.71
N PHE A 261 11.03 36.06 9.37
CA PHE A 261 11.08 35.55 8.00
C PHE A 261 9.78 34.84 7.62
N MET A 262 9.15 34.13 8.56
CA MET A 262 7.82 33.57 8.34
C MET A 262 6.80 34.67 8.02
N ALA A 263 6.80 35.77 8.77
CA ALA A 263 5.92 36.92 8.50
C ALA A 263 6.19 37.59 7.14
N LYS A 264 7.43 37.55 6.63
CA LYS A 264 7.76 38.01 5.27
C LYS A 264 7.23 37.06 4.20
N ALA A 265 7.36 35.76 4.43
CA ALA A 265 6.90 34.73 3.50
C ALA A 265 5.36 34.75 3.39
N ASP A 266 4.66 34.85 4.51
CA ASP A 266 3.20 34.92 4.60
C ASP A 266 2.63 36.11 3.79
N LYS A 267 3.22 37.30 3.96
CA LYS A 267 2.80 38.52 3.25
C LYS A 267 3.21 38.59 1.78
N LYS A 268 3.99 37.62 1.28
CA LYS A 268 4.57 37.70 -0.07
C LYS A 268 3.55 37.43 -1.18
N TRP A 269 2.59 36.54 -0.93
CA TRP A 269 1.53 36.21 -1.88
C TRP A 269 0.18 36.17 -1.17
N GLU A 270 -0.84 36.77 -1.77
CA GLU A 270 -2.20 36.76 -1.21
C GLU A 270 -2.76 35.34 -1.20
N ASN A 271 -3.43 34.93 -0.11
CA ASN A 271 -4.06 33.62 0.07
C ASN A 271 -3.12 32.42 -0.12
N PHE A 272 -1.81 32.63 0.12
CA PHE A 272 -0.80 31.59 0.16
C PHE A 272 -0.66 31.05 1.57
N THR A 273 -0.84 29.75 1.75
CA THR A 273 -0.67 29.09 3.05
C THR A 273 0.60 28.26 3.03
N ALA A 274 1.49 28.50 3.99
CA ALA A 274 2.67 27.68 4.18
C ALA A 274 2.28 26.24 4.54
N GLN A 275 2.90 25.28 3.86
CA GLN A 275 2.67 23.85 4.07
C GLN A 275 3.89 23.17 4.67
N GLN A 276 5.09 23.63 4.32
CA GLN A 276 6.36 23.09 4.82
C GLN A 276 7.36 24.21 4.97
N ILE A 277 8.03 24.25 6.11
CA ILE A 277 9.07 25.20 6.45
C ILE A 277 10.37 24.43 6.61
N TYR A 278 11.46 24.99 6.09
CA TYR A 278 12.78 24.43 6.19
C TYR A 278 13.75 25.48 6.69
N ILE A 279 14.55 25.12 7.68
CA ILE A 279 15.66 25.92 8.17
C ILE A 279 16.92 25.13 7.88
N LYS A 280 17.68 25.56 6.87
CA LYS A 280 18.86 24.84 6.38
C LYS A 280 20.10 25.36 7.07
N SER A 281 21.05 24.47 7.37
CA SER A 281 22.34 24.81 7.99
C SER A 281 22.17 25.71 9.21
N TYR A 282 21.33 25.28 10.16
CA TYR A 282 20.92 26.09 11.32
C TYR A 282 22.14 26.63 12.08
N GLY A 283 22.13 27.94 12.33
CA GLY A 283 23.17 28.64 13.10
C GLY A 283 24.44 28.98 12.31
N ALA A 284 24.46 28.80 10.98
CA ALA A 284 25.59 29.14 10.11
C ALA A 284 25.37 30.43 9.30
N THR A 285 26.43 31.04 8.77
CA THR A 285 26.34 32.19 7.84
C THR A 285 25.56 31.86 6.56
N THR A 286 25.56 30.58 6.16
CA THR A 286 24.79 30.02 5.05
C THR A 286 23.36 29.60 5.42
N MET A 287 22.89 29.94 6.62
CA MET A 287 21.56 29.57 7.08
C MET A 287 20.47 30.08 6.13
N MET A 288 19.66 29.16 5.61
CA MET A 288 18.54 29.47 4.72
C MET A 288 17.21 29.23 5.40
N PHE A 289 16.25 30.12 5.17
CA PHE A 289 14.86 29.93 5.54
C PHE A 289 14.01 29.72 4.30
N GLN A 290 13.49 28.53 4.12
CA GLN A 290 12.66 28.16 2.97
C GLN A 290 11.22 27.88 3.41
N VAL A 291 10.28 28.47 2.68
CA VAL A 291 8.84 28.22 2.85
C VAL A 291 8.26 27.71 1.54
N ASP A 292 7.69 26.51 1.60
CA ASP A 292 6.94 25.88 0.53
C ASP A 292 5.46 25.87 0.92
N GLY A 293 4.60 26.32 0.02
CA GLY A 293 3.17 26.47 0.30
C GLY A 293 2.30 26.38 -0.94
N LEU A 294 1.00 26.56 -0.73
CA LEU A 294 -0.02 26.46 -1.77
C LEU A 294 -0.97 27.64 -1.68
N LEU A 295 -1.40 28.15 -2.82
CA LEU A 295 -2.64 28.94 -2.88
C LEU A 295 -3.83 28.07 -2.52
N GLY A 296 -4.87 28.69 -1.96
CA GLY A 296 -6.14 28.03 -1.71
C GLY A 296 -6.67 27.33 -2.97
N SER A 297 -7.22 26.11 -2.81
CA SER A 297 -7.69 25.30 -3.95
C SER A 297 -8.80 25.96 -4.79
N LYS A 298 -9.48 27.00 -4.25
CA LYS A 298 -10.45 27.83 -4.98
C LYS A 298 -9.78 28.78 -5.97
N GLU A 299 -8.52 29.15 -5.74
CA GLU A 299 -7.78 30.07 -6.60
C GLU A 299 -7.06 29.33 -7.71
N LYS A 300 -6.27 28.30 -7.35
CA LYS A 300 -5.46 27.57 -8.32
C LYS A 300 -5.22 26.13 -7.88
N PHE A 301 -5.59 25.18 -8.73
CA PHE A 301 -5.34 23.75 -8.47
C PHE A 301 -3.83 23.45 -8.31
N LEU A 302 -3.00 24.04 -9.18
CA LEU A 302 -1.52 23.94 -9.16
C LEU A 302 -0.91 25.28 -8.74
N GLY A 303 -1.16 25.68 -7.50
CA GLY A 303 -0.72 26.96 -6.93
C GLY A 303 0.48 26.83 -6.01
N ASN A 304 1.47 25.98 -6.30
CA ASN A 304 2.60 25.80 -5.40
C ASN A 304 3.68 26.87 -5.56
N GLY A 305 3.97 27.54 -4.46
CA GLY A 305 4.98 28.59 -4.36
C GLY A 305 6.09 28.18 -3.40
N ARG A 306 7.27 28.76 -3.62
CA ARG A 306 8.46 28.56 -2.79
C ARG A 306 9.23 29.84 -2.68
N VAL A 307 9.65 30.21 -1.48
CA VAL A 307 10.59 31.31 -1.26
C VAL A 307 11.71 30.85 -0.34
N VAL A 308 12.96 31.15 -0.71
CA VAL A 308 14.15 30.83 0.06
C VAL A 308 14.89 32.11 0.40
N TYR A 309 15.06 32.39 1.68
CA TYR A 309 15.78 33.55 2.20
C TYR A 309 17.15 33.14 2.73
N LYS A 310 18.18 33.90 2.36
CA LYS A 310 19.44 33.96 3.09
C LYS A 310 19.20 34.73 4.37
N MET A 311 19.24 34.04 5.51
CA MET A 311 18.87 34.67 6.78
C MET A 311 19.92 35.71 7.23
N ALA A 312 21.21 35.40 7.07
CA ALA A 312 22.29 36.28 7.50
C ALA A 312 22.30 37.63 6.78
N THR A 313 21.96 37.66 5.49
CA THR A 313 21.94 38.89 4.67
C THR A 313 20.54 39.46 4.47
N ASN A 314 19.50 38.76 4.92
CA ASN A 314 18.10 39.11 4.71
C ASN A 314 17.75 39.34 3.20
N THR A 315 18.32 38.50 2.32
CA THR A 315 18.07 38.54 0.87
C THR A 315 17.38 37.27 0.40
N ILE A 316 16.71 37.32 -0.76
CA ILE A 316 16.11 36.14 -1.38
C ILE A 316 17.18 35.41 -2.19
N GLU A 317 17.35 34.12 -1.93
CA GLU A 317 18.23 33.23 -2.69
C GLU A 317 17.52 32.70 -3.93
N SER A 318 16.27 32.25 -3.77
CA SER A 318 15.46 31.76 -4.87
C SER A 318 13.98 31.92 -4.57
N GLU A 319 13.19 32.06 -5.63
CA GLU A 319 11.75 32.13 -5.54
C GLU A 319 11.08 31.43 -6.71
N LYS A 320 9.93 30.81 -6.42
CA LYS A 320 8.95 30.33 -7.39
C LYS A 320 7.61 30.93 -7.00
N SER A 321 7.08 31.80 -7.85
CA SER A 321 5.73 32.34 -7.68
C SER A 321 4.68 31.23 -7.84
N PRO A 322 3.68 31.11 -6.94
CA PRO A 322 2.61 30.13 -7.07
C PRO A 322 1.70 30.37 -8.29
N TYR A 323 1.76 31.56 -8.87
CA TYR A 323 1.05 31.90 -10.10
C TYR A 323 1.74 31.37 -11.35
N VAL A 324 3.03 30.99 -11.26
CA VAL A 324 3.82 30.47 -12.38
C VAL A 324 3.94 28.95 -12.30
N ASN A 325 3.60 28.29 -13.41
CA ASN A 325 3.64 26.83 -13.54
C ASN A 325 5.06 26.31 -13.77
N SER A 326 5.39 25.15 -13.22
CA SER A 326 6.65 24.43 -13.46
C SER A 326 6.31 23.01 -13.87
N TYR A 327 6.62 22.60 -15.10
CA TYR A 327 6.15 21.32 -15.66
C TYR A 327 6.45 20.10 -14.76
N VAL A 328 7.68 20.00 -14.25
CA VAL A 328 8.11 18.85 -13.43
C VAL A 328 7.38 18.84 -12.09
N GLU A 329 7.37 19.97 -11.39
CA GLU A 329 6.69 20.09 -10.09
C GLU A 329 5.17 19.95 -10.22
N ASP A 330 4.58 20.49 -11.30
CA ASP A 330 3.14 20.48 -11.56
C ASP A 330 2.62 19.06 -11.81
N VAL A 331 3.40 18.22 -12.51
CA VAL A 331 3.08 16.80 -12.72
C VAL A 331 3.13 16.05 -11.39
N GLU A 332 4.19 16.26 -10.59
CA GLU A 332 4.33 15.64 -9.26
C GLU A 332 3.17 16.04 -8.33
N LEU A 333 2.88 17.33 -8.28
CA LEU A 333 1.81 17.89 -7.46
C LEU A 333 0.43 17.39 -7.90
N THR A 334 0.19 17.28 -9.21
CA THR A 334 -1.06 16.70 -9.75
C THR A 334 -1.24 15.27 -9.26
N ILE A 335 -0.19 14.44 -9.35
CA ILE A 335 -0.25 13.05 -8.91
C ILE A 335 -0.53 12.96 -7.42
N ARG A 336 0.13 13.78 -6.60
CA ARG A 336 -0.09 13.82 -5.15
C ARG A 336 -1.50 14.30 -4.82
N LYS A 337 -1.93 15.46 -5.34
CA LYS A 337 -3.27 16.01 -5.07
C LYS A 337 -4.38 15.03 -5.45
N LEU A 338 -4.25 14.36 -6.60
CA LEU A 338 -5.23 13.37 -7.05
C LEU A 338 -5.25 12.10 -6.18
N HIS A 339 -4.10 11.64 -5.67
CA HIS A 339 -4.03 10.45 -4.84
C HIS A 339 -4.51 10.71 -3.39
N PHE A 340 -4.06 11.83 -2.80
CA PHE A 340 -4.41 12.20 -1.42
C PHE A 340 -5.80 12.83 -1.32
N GLY A 341 -6.35 13.38 -2.41
CA GLY A 341 -7.70 13.97 -2.43
C GLY A 341 -7.81 15.24 -1.58
N ASP A 342 -6.72 15.99 -1.43
CA ASP A 342 -6.58 17.12 -0.50
C ASP A 342 -7.01 18.49 -1.08
N PHE A 343 -7.66 18.52 -2.24
CA PHE A 343 -8.03 19.75 -2.95
C PHE A 343 -9.51 20.13 -2.85
N GLY A 344 -10.38 19.24 -2.36
CA GLY A 344 -11.83 19.46 -2.30
C GLY A 344 -12.42 19.43 -0.88
N GLY A 345 -11.56 19.46 0.14
CA GLY A 345 -11.96 19.41 1.55
C GLY A 345 -12.78 18.17 1.90
N MET A 346 -13.61 18.30 2.93
CA MET A 346 -14.37 17.17 3.48
C MET A 346 -15.35 16.55 2.47
N TYR A 347 -16.00 17.36 1.63
CA TYR A 347 -16.94 16.87 0.62
C TYR A 347 -16.27 15.89 -0.36
N LEU A 348 -15.05 16.19 -0.81
CA LEU A 348 -14.31 15.31 -1.70
C LEU A 348 -13.85 14.04 -1.00
N LYS A 349 -13.39 14.14 0.26
CA LYS A 349 -13.03 12.98 1.08
C LYS A 349 -14.20 12.00 1.21
N VAL A 350 -15.43 12.48 1.45
CA VAL A 350 -16.65 11.63 1.49
C VAL A 350 -16.93 10.96 0.15
N ILE A 351 -16.83 11.69 -0.96
CA ILE A 351 -17.05 11.13 -2.30
C ILE A 351 -16.01 10.03 -2.58
N TYR A 352 -14.73 10.29 -2.32
CA TYR A 352 -13.64 9.35 -2.54
C TYR A 352 -13.77 8.11 -1.63
N PHE A 353 -14.21 8.30 -0.39
CA PHE A 353 -14.54 7.22 0.52
C PHE A 353 -15.62 6.30 -0.07
N ILE A 354 -16.73 6.86 -0.56
CA ILE A 354 -17.81 6.10 -1.19
C ILE A 354 -17.32 5.37 -2.44
N LEU A 355 -16.52 6.03 -3.29
CA LEU A 355 -15.95 5.43 -4.49
C LEU A 355 -14.95 4.30 -4.18
N ALA A 356 -14.20 4.40 -3.08
CA ALA A 356 -13.35 3.33 -2.57
C ALA A 356 -14.16 2.12 -2.10
N LEU A 357 -15.29 2.33 -1.40
CA LEU A 357 -16.21 1.24 -1.03
C LEU A 357 -16.90 0.61 -2.26
N ILE A 358 -17.27 1.43 -3.24
CA ILE A 358 -17.77 0.93 -4.54
C ILE A 358 -16.72 0.05 -5.21
N THR A 359 -15.45 0.46 -5.16
CA THR A 359 -14.35 -0.33 -5.70
C THR A 359 -14.18 -1.65 -4.94
N CYS A 360 -14.26 -1.65 -3.61
CA CYS A 360 -14.31 -2.87 -2.79
C CYS A 360 -15.44 -3.82 -3.24
N PHE A 361 -16.63 -3.28 -3.53
CA PHE A 361 -17.75 -4.05 -4.07
C PHE A 361 -17.47 -4.59 -5.47
N VAL A 362 -16.87 -3.80 -6.37
CA VAL A 362 -16.50 -4.23 -7.73
C VAL A 362 -15.52 -5.41 -7.68
N ILE A 363 -14.54 -5.37 -6.77
CA ILE A 363 -13.58 -6.47 -6.56
C ILE A 363 -14.29 -7.72 -6.06
N ILE A 364 -15.11 -7.62 -4.99
CA ILE A 364 -15.88 -8.76 -4.46
C ILE A 364 -16.80 -9.35 -5.53
N SER A 365 -17.58 -8.51 -6.22
CA SER A 365 -18.52 -8.95 -7.25
C SER A 365 -17.81 -9.63 -8.42
N GLY A 366 -16.61 -9.20 -8.82
CA GLY A 366 -15.77 -9.88 -9.80
C GLY A 366 -15.44 -11.33 -9.39
N VAL A 367 -15.03 -11.53 -8.15
CA VAL A 367 -14.78 -12.88 -7.58
C VAL A 367 -16.07 -13.71 -7.53
N LEU A 368 -17.20 -13.12 -7.13
CA LEU A 368 -18.49 -13.81 -7.09
C LEU A 368 -18.97 -14.24 -8.50
N ILE A 369 -18.77 -13.40 -9.52
CA ILE A 369 -19.04 -13.75 -10.92
C ILE A 369 -18.14 -14.91 -11.36
N TRP A 370 -16.85 -14.88 -11.00
CA TRP A 370 -15.89 -15.93 -11.31
C TRP A 370 -16.27 -17.28 -10.71
N LEU A 371 -16.73 -17.27 -9.45
CA LEU A 371 -17.22 -18.44 -8.74
C LEU A 371 -18.48 -19.00 -9.39
N GLU A 372 -19.49 -18.16 -9.63
CA GLU A 372 -20.77 -18.59 -10.20
C GLU A 372 -20.62 -19.05 -11.65
N ALA A 373 -19.73 -18.45 -12.44
CA ALA A 373 -19.42 -18.91 -13.78
C ALA A 373 -18.83 -20.32 -13.83
N ARG A 374 -18.20 -20.76 -12.72
CA ARG A 374 -17.58 -22.08 -12.54
C ARG A 374 -18.40 -23.02 -11.64
N ASN A 375 -19.62 -22.64 -11.29
CA ASN A 375 -20.57 -23.45 -10.53
C ASN A 375 -21.56 -24.15 -11.51
N LYS A 376 -21.03 -24.99 -12.41
CA LYS A 376 -21.81 -25.69 -13.44
C LYS A 376 -21.76 -27.21 -13.22
N LYS A 377 -22.85 -27.92 -13.52
CA LYS A 377 -22.95 -29.39 -13.39
C LYS A 377 -21.86 -30.16 -14.15
N ASN A 378 -21.40 -29.64 -15.29
CA ASN A 378 -20.38 -30.29 -16.13
C ASN A 378 -18.94 -30.11 -15.60
N ILE A 379 -18.74 -29.42 -14.47
CA ILE A 379 -17.43 -29.27 -13.83
C ILE A 379 -17.32 -30.35 -12.76
N SER A 380 -16.18 -31.05 -12.68
CA SER A 380 -16.00 -32.13 -11.70
C SER A 380 -16.20 -31.65 -10.26
N ALA A 381 -16.73 -32.54 -9.41
CA ALA A 381 -16.99 -32.26 -7.99
C ALA A 381 -15.73 -31.72 -7.27
N ALA A 382 -14.55 -32.27 -7.57
CA ALA A 382 -13.27 -31.80 -7.06
C ALA A 382 -13.02 -30.31 -7.34
N LYS A 383 -13.20 -29.87 -8.60
CA LYS A 383 -13.00 -28.48 -9.02
C LYS A 383 -14.07 -27.56 -8.41
N GLN A 384 -15.32 -28.03 -8.30
CA GLN A 384 -16.37 -27.26 -7.64
C GLN A 384 -16.07 -27.02 -6.16
N LEU A 385 -15.61 -28.05 -5.43
CA LEU A 385 -15.21 -27.94 -4.02
C LEU A 385 -14.00 -27.01 -3.84
N TYR A 386 -13.01 -27.09 -4.73
CA TYR A 386 -11.88 -26.16 -4.75
C TYR A 386 -12.34 -24.71 -4.92
N ASN A 387 -13.16 -24.43 -5.95
CA ASN A 387 -13.66 -23.08 -6.20
C ASN A 387 -14.46 -22.54 -5.00
N ARG A 388 -15.31 -23.36 -4.39
CA ARG A 388 -16.04 -22.99 -3.16
C ARG A 388 -15.09 -22.63 -2.03
N ARG A 389 -14.05 -23.43 -1.80
CA ARG A 389 -13.04 -23.16 -0.77
C ARG A 389 -12.34 -21.82 -0.99
N VAL A 390 -11.94 -21.53 -2.24
CA VAL A 390 -11.34 -20.23 -2.61
C VAL A 390 -12.31 -19.10 -2.26
N GLY A 391 -13.59 -19.21 -2.65
CA GLY A 391 -14.60 -18.21 -2.33
C GLY A 391 -14.81 -17.99 -0.82
N HIS A 392 -14.78 -19.06 -0.03
CA HIS A 392 -14.92 -18.98 1.43
C HIS A 392 -13.73 -18.28 2.08
N VAL A 393 -12.50 -18.60 1.67
CA VAL A 393 -11.28 -17.97 2.17
C VAL A 393 -11.28 -16.49 1.80
N TYR A 394 -11.57 -16.19 0.53
CA TYR A 394 -11.60 -14.83 0.00
C TYR A 394 -12.57 -13.94 0.78
N LEU A 395 -13.85 -14.33 0.88
CA LEU A 395 -14.84 -13.53 1.59
C LEU A 395 -14.57 -13.47 3.09
N ALA A 396 -13.99 -14.51 3.69
CA ALA A 396 -13.61 -14.48 5.10
C ALA A 396 -12.54 -13.41 5.37
N ILE A 397 -11.52 -13.29 4.52
CA ILE A 397 -10.47 -12.27 4.67
C ILE A 397 -11.06 -10.87 4.47
N CYS A 398 -11.76 -10.64 3.36
CA CYS A 398 -12.29 -9.32 3.00
C CYS A 398 -13.38 -8.84 3.97
N LEU A 399 -14.41 -9.65 4.21
CA LEU A 399 -15.58 -9.18 4.97
C LEU A 399 -15.32 -9.07 6.47
N SER A 400 -14.34 -9.80 7.01
CA SER A 400 -13.94 -9.66 8.42
C SER A 400 -13.21 -8.34 8.71
N MET A 401 -12.72 -7.62 7.69
CA MET A 401 -12.12 -6.30 7.87
C MET A 401 -13.10 -5.29 8.48
N PHE A 402 -14.40 -5.39 8.17
CA PHE A 402 -15.40 -4.47 8.73
C PHE A 402 -15.52 -4.57 10.26
N PRO A 403 -15.86 -5.74 10.85
CA PRO A 403 -15.93 -5.86 12.30
C PRO A 403 -14.58 -5.67 13.00
N ILE A 404 -13.44 -6.09 12.41
CA ILE A 404 -12.15 -5.90 13.09
C ILE A 404 -11.71 -4.44 13.12
N THR A 405 -12.04 -3.67 12.09
CA THR A 405 -11.79 -2.24 12.07
C THR A 405 -12.63 -1.54 13.12
N ALA A 406 -13.92 -1.88 13.22
CA ALA A 406 -14.80 -1.34 14.26
C ALA A 406 -14.28 -1.66 15.67
N LEU A 407 -13.83 -2.90 15.90
CA LEU A 407 -13.20 -3.30 17.17
C LEU A 407 -11.92 -2.52 17.45
N SER A 408 -11.13 -2.21 16.42
CA SER A 408 -9.87 -1.47 16.59
C SER A 408 -10.09 -0.01 16.95
N PHE A 409 -11.16 0.63 16.45
CA PHE A 409 -11.59 1.96 16.92
C PHE A 409 -12.02 1.96 18.39
N ILE A 410 -12.76 0.92 18.80
CA ILE A 410 -13.15 0.76 20.21
C ILE A 410 -11.92 0.57 21.08
N ALA A 411 -11.02 -0.32 20.68
CA ALA A 411 -9.78 -0.59 21.41
C ALA A 411 -8.90 0.67 21.48
N SER A 412 -8.72 1.40 20.37
CA SER A 412 -7.91 2.61 20.36
C SER A 412 -8.46 3.69 21.29
N LYS A 413 -9.79 3.82 21.40
CA LYS A 413 -10.41 4.77 22.32
C LYS A 413 -10.28 4.40 23.79
N LEU A 414 -10.27 3.10 24.11
CA LEU A 414 -10.14 2.59 25.48
C LEU A 414 -8.69 2.55 25.97
N LEU A 415 -7.72 2.49 25.05
CA LEU A 415 -6.31 2.46 25.40
C LEU A 415 -5.84 3.80 25.98
N PRO A 416 -5.14 3.81 27.13
CA PRO A 416 -4.50 5.01 27.68
C PRO A 416 -3.59 5.71 26.67
N ARG A 417 -3.44 7.02 26.82
CA ARG A 417 -2.68 7.89 25.87
C ARG A 417 -1.18 7.91 26.12
N ASP A 418 -0.78 7.55 27.32
CA ASP A 418 0.60 7.51 27.84
C ASP A 418 1.32 6.19 27.53
N LEU A 419 0.63 5.26 26.84
CA LEU A 419 1.27 4.07 26.31
C LEU A 419 1.98 4.45 25.01
N ASP A 420 3.27 4.80 25.08
CA ASP A 420 4.10 5.18 23.92
C ASP A 420 4.22 4.04 22.87
N ALA A 421 5.41 3.48 22.66
CA ALA A 421 5.64 2.41 21.69
C ALA A 421 4.73 1.17 21.89
N SER A 422 4.30 0.91 23.13
CA SER A 422 3.41 -0.21 23.45
C SER A 422 2.02 -0.10 22.80
N ARG A 423 1.52 1.11 22.53
CA ARG A 423 0.21 1.30 21.90
C ARG A 423 0.16 0.74 20.49
N GLN A 424 1.21 0.94 19.69
CA GLN A 424 1.33 0.35 18.36
C GLN A 424 1.22 -1.17 18.43
N THR A 425 2.00 -1.81 19.33
CA THR A 425 1.99 -3.26 19.51
C THR A 425 0.60 -3.77 19.87
N ILE A 426 -0.09 -3.11 20.81
CA ILE A 426 -1.44 -3.53 21.22
C ILE A 426 -2.42 -3.41 20.06
N LEU A 427 -2.40 -2.29 19.32
CA LEU A 427 -3.27 -2.11 18.16
C LEU A 427 -2.98 -3.14 17.06
N TYR A 428 -1.71 -3.52 16.87
CA TYR A 428 -1.34 -4.58 15.91
C TYR A 428 -1.86 -5.93 16.34
N VAL A 429 -1.77 -6.27 17.63
CA VAL A 429 -2.32 -7.52 18.16
C VAL A 429 -3.84 -7.53 17.99
N VAL A 430 -4.54 -6.47 18.42
CA VAL A 430 -5.99 -6.35 18.27
C VAL A 430 -6.37 -6.52 16.80
N PHE A 431 -5.76 -5.76 15.90
CA PHE A 431 -6.12 -5.79 14.49
C PHE A 431 -5.71 -7.09 13.81
N PHE A 432 -4.42 -7.45 13.76
CA PHE A 432 -3.95 -8.57 12.94
C PHE A 432 -4.29 -9.93 13.54
N VAL A 433 -4.14 -10.12 14.85
CA VAL A 433 -4.52 -11.40 15.49
C VAL A 433 -6.03 -11.53 15.50
N GLY A 434 -6.77 -10.48 15.85
CA GLY A 434 -8.23 -10.48 15.79
C GLY A 434 -8.77 -10.72 14.38
N TRP A 435 -8.16 -10.12 13.36
CA TRP A 435 -8.52 -10.32 11.96
C TRP A 435 -8.23 -11.75 11.49
N LEU A 436 -7.09 -12.32 11.88
CA LEU A 436 -6.77 -13.71 11.60
C LEU A 436 -7.78 -14.67 12.25
N LEU A 437 -8.12 -14.44 13.52
CA LEU A 437 -9.11 -15.25 14.25
C LEU A 437 -10.49 -15.16 13.61
N LEU A 438 -10.95 -13.96 13.24
CA LEU A 438 -12.23 -13.76 12.54
C LEU A 438 -12.22 -14.42 11.16
N THR A 439 -11.11 -14.32 10.42
CA THR A 439 -10.92 -14.98 9.14
C THR A 439 -11.00 -16.50 9.28
N ILE A 440 -10.31 -17.09 10.26
CA ILE A 440 -10.35 -18.53 10.55
C ILE A 440 -11.77 -18.95 10.93
N TYR A 441 -12.43 -18.18 11.81
CA TYR A 441 -13.80 -18.42 12.22
C TYR A 441 -14.76 -18.43 11.02
N PHE A 442 -14.78 -17.39 10.19
CA PHE A 442 -15.69 -17.35 9.03
C PHE A 442 -15.35 -18.41 7.98
N LYS A 443 -14.06 -18.64 7.72
CA LYS A 443 -13.62 -19.74 6.84
C LYS A 443 -14.15 -21.09 7.34
N SER A 444 -14.12 -21.34 8.66
CA SER A 444 -14.58 -22.59 9.28
C SER A 444 -16.07 -22.86 9.06
N LYS A 445 -16.88 -21.80 8.95
CA LYS A 445 -18.32 -21.92 8.69
C LYS A 445 -18.62 -22.47 7.30
N ARG A 446 -17.67 -22.32 6.36
CA ARG A 446 -17.78 -22.80 4.97
C ARG A 446 -19.08 -22.36 4.29
N ASP A 447 -19.54 -21.15 4.62
CA ASP A 447 -20.79 -20.59 4.08
C ASP A 447 -20.67 -19.08 3.94
N ASN A 448 -20.66 -18.61 2.70
CA ASN A 448 -20.57 -17.19 2.35
C ASN A 448 -21.78 -16.38 2.85
N TYR A 449 -22.97 -16.97 2.97
CA TYR A 449 -24.12 -16.29 3.54
C TYR A 449 -23.89 -15.99 5.02
N ILE A 450 -23.39 -16.98 5.76
CA ILE A 450 -23.05 -16.81 7.19
C ILE A 450 -21.95 -15.77 7.34
N THR A 451 -20.87 -15.87 6.57
CA THR A 451 -19.78 -14.88 6.60
C THR A 451 -20.30 -13.47 6.37
N ASN A 452 -21.09 -13.24 5.32
CA ASN A 452 -21.64 -11.92 5.02
C ASN A 452 -22.60 -11.44 6.11
N LYS A 453 -23.54 -12.28 6.52
CA LYS A 453 -24.56 -11.95 7.51
C LYS A 453 -23.96 -11.55 8.85
N TYR A 454 -23.03 -12.35 9.37
CA TYR A 454 -22.43 -12.08 10.68
C TYR A 454 -21.35 -11.00 10.62
N SER A 455 -20.65 -10.81 9.50
CA SER A 455 -19.75 -9.66 9.34
C SER A 455 -20.52 -8.35 9.39
N LEU A 456 -21.68 -8.27 8.72
CA LEU A 456 -22.59 -7.12 8.79
C LEU A 456 -23.12 -6.91 10.20
N LEU A 457 -23.63 -7.97 10.85
CA LEU A 457 -24.18 -7.87 12.20
C LEU A 457 -23.15 -7.40 13.22
N TRP A 458 -21.98 -8.06 13.27
CA TRP A 458 -20.93 -7.72 14.22
C TRP A 458 -20.34 -6.35 13.95
N GLY A 459 -20.12 -6.00 12.67
CA GLY A 459 -19.67 -4.67 12.29
C GLY A 459 -20.68 -3.58 12.64
N SER A 460 -21.99 -3.83 12.50
CA SER A 460 -23.03 -2.90 12.94
C SER A 460 -23.07 -2.73 14.45
N ILE A 461 -23.04 -3.82 15.22
CA ILE A 461 -23.06 -3.76 16.69
C ILE A 461 -21.85 -2.97 17.20
N LEU A 462 -20.64 -3.33 16.73
CA LEU A 462 -19.42 -2.62 17.10
C LEU A 462 -19.44 -1.17 16.59
N GLY A 463 -19.93 -0.93 15.38
CA GLY A 463 -20.05 0.41 14.81
C GLY A 463 -20.94 1.34 15.64
N PHE A 464 -22.07 0.85 16.16
CA PHE A 464 -22.92 1.63 17.08
C PHE A 464 -22.26 1.88 18.45
N LEU A 465 -21.36 0.99 18.88
CA LEU A 465 -20.64 1.16 20.15
C LEU A 465 -19.56 2.25 20.09
N ILE A 466 -19.00 2.55 18.92
CA ILE A 466 -17.94 3.56 18.75
C ILE A 466 -18.35 4.95 19.30
N PRO A 467 -19.45 5.57 18.86
CA PRO A 467 -19.86 6.88 19.39
C PRO A 467 -20.28 6.83 20.87
N ILE A 468 -20.81 5.69 21.34
CA ILE A 468 -21.16 5.49 22.75
C ILE A 468 -19.88 5.50 23.61
N ILE A 469 -18.87 4.74 23.19
CA ILE A 469 -17.58 4.68 23.89
C ILE A 469 -16.85 6.01 23.82
N ASN A 470 -16.94 6.74 22.69
CA ASN A 470 -16.39 8.09 22.58
C ASN A 470 -17.00 9.03 23.65
N GLY A 471 -18.33 9.04 23.76
CA GLY A 471 -19.06 9.83 24.75
C GLY A 471 -18.74 9.44 26.20
N LEU A 472 -18.60 8.15 26.50
CA LEU A 472 -18.27 7.66 27.84
C LEU A 472 -16.82 7.96 28.26
N VAL A 473 -15.85 7.79 27.35
CA VAL A 473 -14.42 7.94 27.67
C VAL A 473 -13.99 9.41 27.65
N SER A 474 -14.46 10.19 26.68
CA SER A 474 -13.98 11.56 26.48
C SER A 474 -14.98 12.65 26.83
N GLY A 475 -16.24 12.30 27.14
CA GLY A 475 -17.32 13.28 27.32
C GLY A 475 -17.82 13.92 26.01
N ASN A 476 -17.16 13.64 24.88
CA ASN A 476 -17.47 14.13 23.54
C ASN A 476 -18.58 13.29 22.91
N TRP A 477 -19.82 13.53 23.34
CA TRP A 477 -20.98 12.95 22.66
C TRP A 477 -21.20 13.60 21.29
N PHE A 478 -21.60 12.83 20.29
CA PHE A 478 -21.75 13.34 18.91
C PHE A 478 -22.69 14.54 18.78
N TRP A 479 -23.73 14.65 19.63
CA TRP A 479 -24.60 15.83 19.65
C TRP A 479 -23.93 17.06 20.28
N LYS A 480 -23.01 16.87 21.23
CA LYS A 480 -22.22 17.97 21.84
C LYS A 480 -21.17 18.47 20.85
N THR A 481 -20.44 17.56 20.20
CA THR A 481 -19.42 17.95 19.22
C THR A 481 -20.05 18.66 18.02
N PHE A 482 -21.23 18.23 17.58
CA PHE A 482 -22.00 18.95 16.58
C PHE A 482 -22.42 20.35 17.05
N ALA A 483 -23.01 20.46 18.24
CA ALA A 483 -23.46 21.75 18.80
C ALA A 483 -22.31 22.75 19.00
N ASN A 484 -21.10 22.25 19.31
CA ASN A 484 -19.90 23.06 19.51
C ASN A 484 -19.07 23.27 18.23
N ASN A 485 -19.61 22.94 17.05
CA ASN A 485 -18.93 23.07 15.75
C ASN A 485 -17.60 22.30 15.64
N GLN A 486 -17.45 21.20 16.38
CA GLN A 486 -16.27 20.32 16.37
C GLN A 486 -16.42 19.23 15.30
N LEU A 487 -16.37 19.66 14.04
CA LEU A 487 -16.73 18.83 12.89
C LEU A 487 -15.78 17.63 12.70
N ASP A 488 -14.51 17.75 13.04
CA ASP A 488 -13.51 16.67 12.86
C ASP A 488 -13.87 15.43 13.69
N VAL A 489 -14.27 15.64 14.95
CA VAL A 489 -14.67 14.55 15.86
C VAL A 489 -16.09 14.07 15.53
N PHE A 490 -17.02 14.99 15.28
CA PHE A 490 -18.41 14.66 14.92
C PHE A 490 -18.49 13.75 13.70
N THR A 491 -17.67 14.03 12.68
CA THR A 491 -17.66 13.31 11.42
C THR A 491 -17.44 11.81 11.61
N ILE A 492 -16.52 11.41 12.50
CA ILE A 492 -16.20 10.00 12.73
C ILE A 492 -17.38 9.26 13.38
N ASP A 493 -18.02 9.88 14.38
CA ASP A 493 -19.19 9.32 15.03
C ASP A 493 -20.38 9.21 14.05
N ALA A 494 -20.65 10.28 13.29
CA ALA A 494 -21.71 10.29 12.28
C ALA A 494 -21.46 9.23 11.19
N PHE A 495 -20.22 9.10 10.75
CA PHE A 495 -19.79 8.08 9.79
C PHE A 495 -20.11 6.66 10.29
N TRP A 496 -19.71 6.32 11.51
CA TRP A 496 -19.95 4.99 12.07
C TRP A 496 -21.43 4.71 12.31
N LEU A 497 -22.22 5.71 12.73
CA LEU A 497 -23.67 5.60 12.87
C LEU A 497 -24.34 5.28 11.52
N VAL A 498 -23.98 6.01 10.46
CA VAL A 498 -24.53 5.79 9.12
C VAL A 498 -24.12 4.42 8.59
N LEU A 499 -22.84 4.07 8.67
CA LEU A 499 -22.32 2.79 8.17
C LEU A 499 -22.95 1.60 8.91
N ALA A 500 -23.04 1.67 10.25
CA ALA A 500 -23.68 0.64 11.06
C ALA A 500 -25.17 0.49 10.74
N SER A 501 -25.88 1.60 10.54
CA SER A 501 -27.30 1.62 10.17
C SER A 501 -27.56 0.99 8.80
N VAL A 502 -26.76 1.36 7.80
CA VAL A 502 -26.86 0.78 6.45
C VAL A 502 -26.55 -0.72 6.48
N ALA A 503 -25.48 -1.13 7.16
CA ALA A 503 -25.12 -2.54 7.30
C ALA A 503 -26.22 -3.34 8.03
N LEU A 504 -26.85 -2.77 9.06
CA LEU A 504 -27.93 -3.41 9.81
C LEU A 504 -29.21 -3.52 8.96
N ALA A 505 -29.54 -2.48 8.18
CA ALA A 505 -30.65 -2.52 7.24
C ALA A 505 -30.45 -3.61 6.17
N ILE A 506 -29.22 -3.77 5.67
CA ILE A 506 -28.87 -4.85 4.73
C ILE A 506 -28.97 -6.21 5.41
N TYR A 507 -28.49 -6.34 6.65
CA TYR A 507 -28.59 -7.57 7.44
C TYR A 507 -30.03 -8.09 7.53
N PHE A 508 -30.99 -7.21 7.85
CA PHE A 508 -32.41 -7.59 7.95
C PHE A 508 -33.04 -7.95 6.61
N LYS A 509 -32.55 -7.37 5.51
CA LYS A 509 -33.01 -7.69 4.15
C LYS A 509 -32.31 -8.90 3.53
N LEU A 510 -31.32 -9.49 4.22
CA LEU A 510 -30.49 -10.56 3.66
C LEU A 510 -31.18 -11.93 3.73
N GLU A 511 -31.77 -12.35 2.62
CA GLU A 511 -32.39 -13.67 2.50
C GLU A 511 -31.40 -14.77 2.13
N ARG A 512 -31.54 -15.94 2.77
CA ARG A 512 -30.74 -17.12 2.43
C ARG A 512 -31.31 -17.77 1.18
N LYS A 513 -30.63 -17.62 0.05
CA LYS A 513 -30.99 -18.36 -1.17
C LYS A 513 -30.61 -19.84 -1.01
N VAL A 514 -31.54 -20.74 -1.31
CA VAL A 514 -31.30 -22.19 -1.30
C VAL A 514 -30.27 -22.52 -2.39
N PRO A 515 -29.10 -23.10 -2.04
CA PRO A 515 -28.09 -23.43 -3.02
C PRO A 515 -28.59 -24.54 -3.96
N LYS A 516 -28.42 -24.35 -5.28
CA LYS A 516 -28.84 -25.33 -6.29
C LYS A 516 -28.18 -26.70 -6.15
N VAL A 517 -27.00 -26.77 -5.53
CA VAL A 517 -26.24 -28.02 -5.31
C VAL A 517 -25.74 -28.07 -3.87
N SER A 518 -26.23 -29.05 -3.11
CA SER A 518 -25.83 -29.29 -1.72
C SER A 518 -24.33 -29.62 -1.62
N HIS A 519 -23.65 -29.02 -0.62
CA HIS A 519 -22.24 -29.29 -0.35
C HIS A 519 -22.01 -30.77 -0.02
N ALA A 520 -22.89 -31.38 0.78
CA ALA A 520 -22.78 -32.80 1.15
C ALA A 520 -22.87 -33.72 -0.08
N LYS A 521 -23.78 -33.42 -1.02
CA LYS A 521 -23.89 -34.18 -2.28
C LYS A 521 -22.61 -34.11 -3.10
N LEU A 522 -21.97 -32.93 -3.20
CA LEU A 522 -20.71 -32.77 -3.92
C LEU A 522 -19.55 -33.51 -3.25
N VAL A 523 -19.51 -33.54 -1.92
CA VAL A 523 -18.47 -34.31 -1.19
C VAL A 523 -18.64 -35.80 -1.45
N ALA A 524 -19.87 -36.31 -1.39
CA ALA A 524 -20.16 -37.71 -1.70
C ALA A 524 -19.81 -38.06 -3.16
N GLU A 525 -20.18 -37.19 -4.11
CA GLU A 525 -19.83 -37.36 -5.53
C GLU A 525 -18.31 -37.36 -5.74
N TYR A 526 -17.59 -36.44 -5.10
CA TYR A 526 -16.12 -36.41 -5.14
C TYR A 526 -15.49 -37.67 -4.56
N GLN A 527 -15.95 -38.14 -3.39
CA GLN A 527 -15.44 -39.37 -2.77
C GLN A 527 -15.67 -40.58 -3.67
N LYS A 528 -16.86 -40.67 -4.31
CA LYS A 528 -17.17 -41.71 -5.28
C LYS A 528 -16.23 -41.65 -6.49
N THR A 529 -16.01 -40.47 -7.07
CA THR A 529 -15.07 -40.30 -8.20
C THR A 529 -13.64 -40.67 -7.82
N VAL A 530 -13.16 -40.33 -6.61
CA VAL A 530 -11.81 -40.70 -6.16
C VAL A 530 -11.66 -42.22 -5.98
N LEU A 531 -12.70 -42.89 -5.47
CA LEU A 531 -12.72 -44.35 -5.35
C LEU A 531 -12.73 -45.02 -6.73
N GLU A 532 -13.51 -44.51 -7.68
CA GLU A 532 -13.53 -44.98 -9.07
C GLU A 532 -12.18 -44.76 -9.75
N GLN A 533 -11.57 -43.58 -9.59
CA GLN A 533 -10.23 -43.28 -10.13
C GLN A 533 -9.12 -44.13 -9.52
N ARG A 534 -9.21 -44.49 -8.23
CA ARG A 534 -8.27 -45.44 -7.62
C ARG A 534 -8.40 -46.83 -8.24
N LYS A 535 -9.63 -47.31 -8.45
CA LYS A 535 -9.89 -48.59 -9.13
C LYS A 535 -9.46 -48.57 -10.59
N GLU A 536 -9.69 -47.46 -11.29
CA GLU A 536 -9.20 -47.26 -12.66
C GLU A 536 -7.69 -47.14 -12.71
N GLN A 537 -7.00 -46.50 -11.76
CA GLN A 537 -5.54 -46.47 -11.70
C GLN A 537 -4.93 -47.84 -11.38
N GLU A 538 -5.59 -48.64 -10.56
CA GLU A 538 -5.26 -50.05 -10.36
C GLU A 538 -5.40 -50.85 -11.67
N ASN A 539 -6.37 -50.51 -12.54
CA ASN A 539 -6.58 -51.14 -13.85
C ASN A 539 -5.78 -50.50 -15.02
N GLN A 540 -5.36 -49.22 -14.92
CA GLN A 540 -4.70 -48.45 -15.99
C GLN A 540 -3.18 -48.44 -15.88
N LEU A 541 -2.60 -49.13 -14.89
CA LEU A 541 -1.20 -49.57 -14.92
C LEU A 541 -0.88 -50.42 -16.18
N GLU A 542 -1.87 -50.77 -17.00
CA GLU A 542 -1.72 -51.56 -18.23
C GLU A 542 -1.84 -50.79 -19.56
N THR A 543 -2.31 -49.53 -19.66
CA THR A 543 -2.65 -48.93 -20.99
C THR A 543 -2.47 -47.39 -21.15
N GLY A 544 -1.24 -46.90 -20.99
CA GLY A 544 -0.54 -45.86 -21.80
C GLY A 544 -1.11 -44.49 -22.30
N GLU A 545 -2.39 -44.13 -22.28
CA GLU A 545 -2.90 -42.99 -23.11
C GLU A 545 -2.94 -41.57 -22.48
N ASP A 546 -2.79 -41.39 -21.15
CA ASP A 546 -2.95 -40.07 -20.46
C ASP A 546 -1.66 -39.20 -20.35
N GLN A 547 -0.53 -39.64 -20.92
CA GLN A 547 0.77 -39.00 -20.68
C GLN A 547 0.94 -37.61 -21.36
N SER A 548 0.39 -37.39 -22.54
CA SER A 548 0.67 -36.18 -23.35
C SER A 548 0.15 -34.87 -22.73
N LYS A 549 -1.08 -34.87 -22.20
CA LYS A 549 -1.65 -33.68 -21.52
C LYS A 549 -0.93 -33.37 -20.21
N LYS A 550 -0.54 -34.43 -19.49
CA LYS A 550 0.21 -34.34 -18.24
C LYS A 550 1.59 -33.71 -18.45
N ILE A 551 2.28 -34.10 -19.51
CA ILE A 551 3.57 -33.53 -19.93
C ILE A 551 3.46 -32.04 -20.26
N LYS A 552 2.44 -31.63 -21.03
CA LYS A 552 2.25 -30.22 -21.39
C LYS A 552 2.01 -29.34 -20.16
N PHE A 553 1.20 -29.81 -19.21
CA PHE A 553 0.94 -29.08 -17.96
C PHE A 553 2.20 -28.96 -17.08
N MET A 554 2.99 -30.03 -16.97
CA MET A 554 4.26 -29.99 -16.22
C MET A 554 5.24 -28.97 -16.78
N ARG A 555 5.38 -28.89 -18.12
CA ARG A 555 6.29 -27.92 -18.77
C ARG A 555 5.90 -26.47 -18.49
N THR A 556 4.61 -26.15 -18.54
CA THR A 556 4.11 -24.82 -18.17
C THR A 556 4.41 -24.51 -16.70
N LYS A 557 4.21 -25.48 -15.81
CA LYS A 557 4.51 -25.32 -14.38
C LYS A 557 5.99 -25.06 -14.11
N ILE A 558 6.88 -25.79 -14.77
CA ILE A 558 8.34 -25.63 -14.66
C ILE A 558 8.76 -24.25 -15.19
N SER A 559 8.21 -23.83 -16.34
CA SER A 559 8.46 -22.49 -16.90
C SER A 559 8.05 -21.37 -15.93
N ILE A 560 6.88 -21.49 -15.27
CA ILE A 560 6.45 -20.54 -14.23
C ILE A 560 7.42 -20.49 -13.05
N PHE A 561 7.93 -21.63 -12.59
CA PHE A 561 8.90 -21.64 -11.50
C PHE A 561 10.23 -20.98 -11.89
N TRP A 562 10.72 -21.21 -13.12
CA TRP A 562 11.88 -20.47 -13.63
C TRP A 562 11.62 -18.96 -13.67
N LEU A 563 10.45 -18.53 -14.13
CA LEU A 563 10.06 -17.11 -14.13
C LEU A 563 10.02 -16.51 -12.72
N LEU A 564 9.49 -17.24 -11.74
CA LEU A 564 9.45 -16.80 -10.35
C LEU A 564 10.85 -16.66 -9.76
N ILE A 565 11.80 -17.52 -10.16
CA ILE A 565 13.21 -17.37 -9.77
C ILE A 565 13.81 -16.10 -10.37
N VAL A 566 13.57 -15.81 -11.66
CA VAL A 566 14.03 -14.56 -12.32
C VAL A 566 13.49 -13.34 -11.59
N VAL A 567 12.18 -13.31 -11.32
CA VAL A 567 11.54 -12.20 -10.58
C VAL A 567 12.11 -12.10 -9.17
N GLY A 568 12.33 -13.23 -8.49
CA GLY A 568 12.95 -13.28 -7.17
C GLY A 568 14.34 -12.64 -7.17
N PHE A 569 15.20 -12.98 -8.14
CA PHE A 569 16.51 -12.36 -8.28
C PHE A 569 16.42 -10.86 -8.56
N ILE A 570 15.57 -10.42 -9.48
CA ILE A 570 15.42 -8.98 -9.77
C ILE A 570 15.03 -8.22 -8.50
N ILE A 571 14.06 -8.74 -7.75
CA ILE A 571 13.62 -8.12 -6.49
C ILE A 571 14.77 -8.13 -5.47
N HIS A 572 15.41 -9.27 -5.25
CA HIS A 572 16.54 -9.42 -4.31
C HIS A 572 17.72 -8.50 -4.64
N HIS A 573 18.08 -8.34 -5.92
CA HIS A 573 19.16 -7.43 -6.32
C HIS A 573 18.75 -5.96 -6.23
N VAL A 574 17.48 -5.63 -6.48
CA VAL A 574 16.96 -4.28 -6.22
C VAL A 574 17.12 -3.95 -4.73
N TYR A 575 16.88 -4.90 -3.83
CA TYR A 575 17.19 -4.74 -2.39
C TYR A 575 18.67 -4.44 -2.12
N GLY A 576 19.59 -5.16 -2.77
CA GLY A 576 21.03 -4.86 -2.66
C GLY A 576 21.41 -3.46 -3.16
N LEU A 577 20.75 -2.98 -4.22
CA LEU A 577 20.89 -1.60 -4.71
C LEU A 577 20.32 -0.58 -3.71
N PHE A 578 19.27 -0.90 -2.96
CA PHE A 578 18.73 0.01 -1.92
C PHE A 578 19.75 0.35 -0.82
N GLY A 579 20.59 -0.60 -0.42
CA GLY A 579 21.68 -0.35 0.53
C GLY A 579 22.69 0.70 0.02
N VAL A 580 22.93 0.72 -1.29
CA VAL A 580 23.84 1.66 -1.97
C VAL A 580 23.16 3.01 -2.27
N TYR A 581 21.87 3.02 -2.60
CA TYR A 581 21.15 4.23 -3.02
C TYR A 581 20.45 5.00 -1.89
N TYR A 582 20.13 4.35 -0.77
CA TYR A 582 19.32 4.95 0.30
C TYR A 582 19.89 4.72 1.71
N ASN A 583 21.17 4.36 1.82
CA ASN A 583 21.96 4.42 3.06
C ASN A 583 21.42 3.57 4.24
N GLU A 584 20.72 2.46 3.99
CA GLU A 584 20.18 1.59 5.06
C GLU A 584 21.00 0.33 5.39
N SER A 585 22.16 0.10 4.78
CA SER A 585 23.07 -0.94 5.29
C SER A 585 24.53 -0.72 4.88
N LEU A 586 25.35 -0.36 5.88
CA LEU A 586 26.82 -0.44 5.90
C LEU A 586 27.52 0.18 4.68
N MET A 587 27.80 1.49 4.77
CA MET A 587 28.93 2.08 4.04
C MET A 587 30.21 1.33 4.45
N ILE A 588 30.75 0.53 3.55
CA ILE A 588 32.15 0.07 3.67
C ILE A 588 33.01 1.32 3.44
N GLU A 589 33.88 1.62 4.39
CA GLU A 589 34.80 2.77 4.33
C GLU A 589 35.59 2.71 3.00
N GLY A 590 35.37 3.70 2.11
CA GLY A 590 35.98 3.76 0.78
C GLY A 590 35.10 3.33 -0.42
N ALA A 591 33.83 2.99 -0.23
CA ALA A 591 32.92 2.69 -1.34
C ALA A 591 32.54 3.95 -2.15
N THR A 592 32.71 3.91 -3.48
CA THR A 592 32.43 5.05 -4.40
C THR A 592 30.98 5.09 -4.91
N GLY A 593 30.16 4.10 -4.57
CA GLY A 593 28.81 3.91 -5.14
C GLY A 593 28.79 3.21 -6.50
N ASP A 594 29.97 2.91 -7.08
CA ASP A 594 30.06 2.14 -8.32
C ASP A 594 29.83 0.64 -8.06
N VAL A 595 28.91 0.05 -8.81
CA VAL A 595 28.66 -1.39 -8.76
C VAL A 595 29.79 -2.12 -9.53
N PRO A 596 30.51 -3.06 -8.91
CA PRO A 596 31.57 -3.80 -9.60
C PRO A 596 31.04 -4.52 -10.84
N VAL A 597 31.82 -4.52 -11.92
CA VAL A 597 31.46 -5.22 -13.18
C VAL A 597 31.11 -6.69 -12.92
N ASP A 598 31.81 -7.33 -11.99
CA ASP A 598 31.55 -8.73 -11.61
C ASP A 598 30.12 -8.92 -11.10
N HIS A 599 29.58 -7.98 -10.33
CA HIS A 599 28.20 -8.03 -9.85
C HIS A 599 27.19 -7.96 -11.02
N HIS A 600 27.47 -7.14 -12.05
CA HIS A 600 26.67 -7.10 -13.27
C HIS A 600 26.76 -8.41 -14.08
N LEU A 601 27.94 -9.01 -14.16
CA LEU A 601 28.16 -10.29 -14.83
C LEU A 601 27.41 -11.42 -14.09
N TYR A 602 27.46 -11.46 -12.76
CA TYR A 602 26.68 -12.39 -11.94
C TYR A 602 25.18 -12.24 -12.19
N ARG A 603 24.68 -11.01 -12.27
CA ARG A 603 23.26 -10.74 -12.55
C ARG A 603 22.84 -11.29 -13.92
N ILE A 604 23.58 -10.91 -14.96
CA ILE A 604 23.30 -11.38 -16.34
C ILE A 604 23.37 -12.90 -16.41
N PHE A 605 24.31 -13.51 -15.69
CA PHE A 605 24.48 -14.96 -15.66
C PHE A 605 23.30 -15.66 -15.00
N PHE A 606 22.97 -15.34 -13.74
CA PHE A 606 21.91 -16.04 -13.01
C PHE A 606 20.50 -15.72 -13.52
N GLU A 607 20.20 -14.43 -13.77
CA GLU A 607 18.89 -14.02 -14.29
C GLU A 607 18.71 -14.44 -15.75
N GLY A 608 19.74 -14.22 -16.57
CA GLY A 608 19.71 -14.56 -17.99
C GLY A 608 19.59 -16.07 -18.22
N ILE A 609 20.32 -16.90 -17.47
CA ILE A 609 20.22 -18.37 -17.57
C ILE A 609 18.85 -18.85 -17.09
N ALA A 610 18.33 -18.34 -15.98
CA ALA A 610 17.00 -18.71 -15.49
C ALA A 610 15.89 -18.30 -16.48
N MET A 611 16.02 -17.13 -17.11
CA MET A 611 15.09 -16.66 -18.14
C MET A 611 15.18 -17.51 -19.41
N LEU A 612 16.39 -17.90 -19.81
CA LEU A 612 16.60 -18.82 -20.93
C LEU A 612 15.94 -20.18 -20.66
N PHE A 613 16.08 -20.74 -19.46
CA PHE A 613 15.38 -21.98 -19.09
C PHE A 613 13.87 -21.81 -19.03
N CYS A 614 13.37 -20.65 -18.58
CA CYS A 614 11.93 -20.33 -18.57
C CYS A 614 11.34 -20.47 -19.98
N ILE A 615 11.96 -19.85 -20.98
CA ILE A 615 11.49 -19.86 -22.37
C ILE A 615 11.74 -21.24 -23.00
N ALA A 616 12.96 -21.77 -22.87
CA ALA A 616 13.36 -23.03 -23.50
C ALA A 616 12.55 -24.22 -22.98
N THR A 617 12.06 -24.21 -21.74
CA THR A 617 11.19 -25.28 -21.19
C THR A 617 9.90 -25.45 -22.00
N LEU A 618 9.37 -24.38 -22.60
CA LEU A 618 8.13 -24.42 -23.38
C LEU A 618 8.33 -25.01 -24.77
N GLU A 619 9.53 -24.91 -25.33
CA GLU A 619 9.85 -25.34 -26.71
C GLU A 619 10.66 -26.64 -26.76
N VAL A 620 11.59 -26.85 -25.82
CA VAL A 620 12.51 -27.99 -25.79
C VAL A 620 12.04 -29.08 -24.81
N SER A 621 11.94 -30.33 -25.29
CA SER A 621 11.58 -31.52 -24.49
C SER A 621 12.64 -32.63 -24.48
N LYS A 622 13.79 -32.40 -25.12
CA LYS A 622 14.88 -33.38 -25.27
C LYS A 622 15.46 -33.80 -23.92
N GLN A 623 15.95 -35.03 -23.82
CA GLN A 623 16.51 -35.59 -22.58
C GLN A 623 17.72 -34.80 -22.06
N TRP A 624 18.62 -34.37 -22.95
CA TRP A 624 19.78 -33.55 -22.58
C TRP A 624 19.34 -32.25 -21.89
N PHE A 625 18.36 -31.53 -22.46
CA PHE A 625 17.87 -30.27 -21.90
C PHE A 625 17.25 -30.46 -20.52
N ARG A 626 16.48 -31.55 -20.34
CA ARG A 626 15.90 -31.90 -19.03
C ARG A 626 16.98 -32.14 -17.98
N LEU A 627 18.03 -32.88 -18.33
CA LEU A 627 19.15 -33.14 -17.43
C LEU A 627 19.89 -31.84 -17.09
N THR A 628 20.20 -31.03 -18.10
CA THR A 628 20.87 -29.74 -17.92
C THR A 628 20.04 -28.80 -17.05
N SER A 629 18.72 -28.73 -17.25
CA SER A 629 17.81 -27.92 -16.44
C SER A 629 17.73 -28.40 -14.99
N ILE A 630 17.76 -29.72 -14.74
CA ILE A 630 17.83 -30.28 -13.38
C ILE A 630 19.13 -29.88 -12.69
N ILE A 631 20.27 -30.06 -13.36
CA ILE A 631 21.59 -29.72 -12.79
C ILE A 631 21.63 -28.25 -12.39
N TRP A 632 21.22 -27.36 -13.30
CA TRP A 632 21.16 -25.92 -13.02
C TRP A 632 20.18 -25.57 -11.90
N ALA A 633 19.00 -26.18 -11.88
CA ALA A 633 18.03 -25.93 -10.80
C ALA A 633 18.55 -26.41 -9.43
N ILE A 634 19.32 -27.50 -9.38
CA ILE A 634 19.95 -27.98 -8.15
C ILE A 634 21.04 -27.02 -7.70
N LEU A 635 21.96 -26.63 -8.58
CA LEU A 635 23.03 -25.68 -8.25
C LEU A 635 22.47 -24.35 -7.74
N LEU A 636 21.49 -23.81 -8.45
CA LEU A 636 20.80 -22.58 -8.08
C LEU A 636 20.01 -22.73 -6.78
N GLY A 637 19.38 -23.89 -6.56
CA GLY A 637 18.68 -24.21 -5.33
C GLY A 637 19.60 -24.29 -4.12
N ILE A 638 20.76 -24.93 -4.26
CA ILE A 638 21.78 -24.98 -3.21
C ILE A 638 22.27 -23.57 -2.89
N PHE A 639 22.55 -22.76 -3.92
CA PHE A 639 22.96 -21.36 -3.75
C PHE A 639 21.89 -20.55 -2.99
N ASN A 640 20.63 -20.60 -3.42
CA ASN A 640 19.54 -19.84 -2.77
C ASN A 640 19.32 -20.30 -1.32
N VAL A 641 19.40 -21.60 -1.04
CA VAL A 641 19.27 -22.13 0.33
C VAL A 641 20.46 -21.72 1.19
N TYR A 642 21.69 -21.81 0.67
CA TYR A 642 22.89 -21.35 1.35
C TYR A 642 22.81 -19.84 1.66
N HIS A 643 22.40 -19.03 0.68
CA HIS A 643 22.28 -17.59 0.83
C HIS A 643 21.19 -17.23 1.84
N PHE A 644 20.04 -17.91 1.81
CA PHE A 644 18.99 -17.79 2.82
C PHE A 644 19.47 -18.12 4.23
N ILE A 645 20.18 -19.24 4.41
CA ILE A 645 20.72 -19.64 5.70
C ILE A 645 21.75 -18.62 6.19
N THR A 646 22.64 -18.17 5.30
CA THR A 646 23.63 -17.12 5.59
C THR A 646 22.94 -15.83 6.02
N ALA A 647 21.90 -15.39 5.30
CA ALA A 647 21.13 -14.19 5.65
C ALA A 647 20.43 -14.33 7.02
N ILE A 648 19.93 -15.51 7.39
CA ILE A 648 19.39 -15.73 8.74
C ILE A 648 20.47 -15.54 9.82
N PHE A 649 21.70 -16.03 9.58
CA PHE A 649 22.76 -15.97 10.59
C PHE A 649 23.42 -14.59 10.69
N TYR A 650 23.63 -13.92 9.57
CA TYR A 650 24.43 -12.68 9.52
C TYR A 650 23.58 -11.42 9.30
N GLU A 651 22.37 -11.56 8.77
CA GLU A 651 21.47 -10.44 8.40
C GLU A 651 20.08 -10.63 9.04
N ALA A 652 20.01 -11.26 10.22
CA ALA A 652 18.77 -11.62 10.93
C ALA A 652 17.76 -10.47 11.09
N LYS A 653 18.24 -9.22 11.08
CA LYS A 653 17.43 -8.00 11.19
C LYS A 653 16.77 -7.59 9.86
N ASN A 654 17.29 -8.06 8.72
CA ASN A 654 16.75 -7.79 7.38
C ASN A 654 15.65 -8.80 7.02
N ILE A 655 14.51 -8.69 7.68
CA ILE A 655 13.37 -9.62 7.53
C ILE A 655 12.89 -9.68 6.08
N SER A 656 12.92 -8.56 5.34
CA SER A 656 12.53 -8.50 3.92
C SER A 656 13.40 -9.36 3.02
N GLU A 657 14.71 -9.26 3.18
CA GLU A 657 15.69 -10.08 2.46
C GLU A 657 15.51 -11.57 2.79
N ILE A 658 15.37 -11.88 4.08
CA ILE A 658 15.13 -13.25 4.54
C ILE A 658 13.84 -13.82 3.94
N LEU A 659 12.75 -13.04 3.84
CA LEU A 659 11.49 -13.49 3.25
C LEU A 659 11.60 -13.74 1.75
N ILE A 660 12.33 -12.90 1.01
CA ILE A 660 12.58 -13.08 -0.43
C ILE A 660 13.42 -14.32 -0.66
N LEU A 661 14.50 -14.48 0.10
CA LEU A 661 15.39 -15.65 0.04
C LEU A 661 14.67 -16.93 0.46
N ALA A 662 13.77 -16.86 1.46
CA ALA A 662 12.90 -17.97 1.83
C ALA A 662 11.99 -18.38 0.67
N LEU A 663 11.32 -17.41 0.04
CA LEU A 663 10.48 -17.64 -1.13
C LEU A 663 11.29 -18.26 -2.27
N MET A 664 12.47 -17.72 -2.57
CA MET A 664 13.37 -18.24 -3.60
C MET A 664 13.83 -19.66 -3.28
N GLY A 665 14.15 -19.97 -2.02
CA GLY A 665 14.47 -21.32 -1.57
C GLY A 665 13.29 -22.30 -1.80
N VAL A 666 12.07 -21.92 -1.40
CA VAL A 666 10.87 -22.73 -1.62
C VAL A 666 10.61 -22.96 -3.10
N VAL A 667 10.69 -21.91 -3.93
CA VAL A 667 10.49 -22.02 -5.38
C VAL A 667 11.55 -22.92 -6.00
N SER A 668 12.83 -22.79 -5.60
CA SER A 668 13.91 -23.67 -6.06
C SER A 668 13.65 -25.14 -5.74
N VAL A 669 13.20 -25.47 -4.52
CA VAL A 669 12.86 -26.84 -4.14
C VAL A 669 11.69 -27.37 -4.98
N LEU A 670 10.64 -26.57 -5.19
CA LEU A 670 9.50 -26.95 -6.01
C LEU A 670 9.87 -27.13 -7.48
N LEU A 671 10.77 -26.30 -8.01
CA LEU A 671 11.31 -26.39 -9.35
C LEU A 671 12.07 -27.71 -9.55
N VAL A 672 13.04 -28.01 -8.68
CA VAL A 672 13.82 -29.26 -8.73
C VAL A 672 12.90 -30.47 -8.65
N LYS A 673 11.95 -30.47 -7.70
CA LYS A 673 10.97 -31.56 -7.54
C LYS A 673 10.14 -31.77 -8.82
N THR A 674 9.68 -30.69 -9.44
CA THR A 674 8.85 -30.77 -10.65
C THR A 674 9.66 -31.20 -11.87
N LEU A 675 10.92 -30.74 -11.99
CA LEU A 675 11.84 -31.19 -13.03
C LEU A 675 12.18 -32.69 -12.92
N LEU A 676 12.40 -33.19 -11.69
CA LEU A 676 12.60 -34.62 -11.44
C LEU A 676 11.37 -35.47 -11.80
N GLN A 677 10.16 -34.95 -11.54
CA GLN A 677 8.92 -35.59 -11.98
C GLN A 677 8.80 -35.60 -13.51
N TRP A 678 9.09 -34.49 -14.17
CA TRP A 678 9.07 -34.40 -15.64
C TRP A 678 10.12 -35.32 -16.31
N ARG A 679 11.23 -35.62 -15.62
CA ARG A 679 12.18 -36.64 -16.08
C ARG A 679 11.56 -38.05 -16.04
N LYS A 680 10.89 -38.41 -14.94
CA LYS A 680 10.33 -39.76 -14.71
C LYS A 680 9.11 -40.09 -15.57
N GLU A 681 8.32 -39.09 -15.97
CA GLU A 681 7.06 -39.32 -16.71
C GLU A 681 7.20 -39.39 -18.24
N VAL A 682 8.43 -39.31 -18.77
CA VAL A 682 8.74 -39.34 -20.20
C VAL A 682 9.78 -40.44 -20.50
N VAL A 683 10.13 -41.26 -19.49
CA VAL A 683 10.83 -42.54 -19.62
C VAL A 683 9.76 -43.60 -19.42
#